data_AF-A0A437A6U5-F1
#
_entry.id   AF-A0A437A6U5-F1
#
_cell.length_a   1.000
_cell.length_b   1.000
_cell.length_c   1.000
_cell.angle_alpha   90.00
_cell.angle_beta   90.00
_cell.angle_gamma   90.00
#
_symmetry.space_group_name_H-M   'P 1'
#
loop_
_entity.id
_entity.type
_entity.pdbx_description
1 polymer ?
#
loop_
_entity_poly.entity_id
_entity_poly.type
_entity_poly.pdbx_seq_one_letter_code
_entity_poly.pdbx_strand_id
1 'polypeptide(L)'
;MLRSAVLIYICAARSLVEGLAFEGHGVEALFKGPWESYNKAPEGRIVRPIKVYGTEGDVTTPEGLTEGGKTTLTPGSLITYEFAENIAGRVFWTVDDSPHLSNNQVTESFQLSFGFTESPNFIGRHSDATTDARHQDLPLDQPFKAGNNSFDRIYVRGAFKYMTIWINGNSTYTGDAPSFTISDIFVPYAAMPHFENPKAYTGYFHSSDNLLNRIWYAGAYTLQLTTVNPEEGGSLVDFNKRVDHNHFPPGAWASNFTISNGSSVTTDGAKRDRMVYAGDMTIAVPGIAVSTYDLDSIKNALETLFAHQYWDGGMPYAGPPMGYHGEYSDTYHLHALLGVWNYVHYSGDVAWMARYWPAYRRALRVSLRRWNRYRGLFWCWSTADWLRPGQGGYNSEANGIFYLTVKKTLAIAEIMGPGYLSMEEARMLNDILSAMELNYEILWDEEKGFYRDNIDTRRNIYPQDGNSWAIFSDGLVPIERAKVISRNLRKRWNKYGAPAVEMPNTISPFATGFELIAHCYAEEHQSAVDLMRRMWGYMLDGQGMTNSTFLEGFTIDGNIKYPAYGSSERNSHAHGWSSGPTYVLSTEILGIKFITPMGYSWKIEPHFVDLDWVEGGYATAVGKFTVKWKKGGKLEVKTPNGTSGIVVWDGEKRTLQGGGIWVWHSDGWRAGRWDGDEDDEKYAFRKPDPEQERLGLERIRSGSSSSGGQSILS
;
A
#
# COMPACT_ATOMS: atom_id res chain seq x y z
N MET A 1 -27.90 22.27 -30.09
CA MET A 1 -27.76 23.26 -28.99
C MET A 1 -29.04 23.19 -28.17
N LEU A 2 -28.93 23.01 -26.84
CA LEU A 2 -29.95 22.53 -25.87
C LEU A 2 -29.98 21.01 -25.63
N ARG A 3 -28.97 20.52 -24.90
CA ARG A 3 -29.06 19.52 -23.81
C ARG A 3 -27.73 19.49 -23.01
N SER A 4 -27.13 20.66 -22.87
CA SER A 4 -25.99 20.95 -21.99
C SER A 4 -26.57 21.50 -20.70
N ALA A 5 -26.93 20.63 -19.76
CA ALA A 5 -27.52 21.02 -18.47
C ALA A 5 -27.10 20.11 -17.29
N VAL A 6 -26.03 19.32 -17.44
CA VAL A 6 -25.51 18.47 -16.34
C VAL A 6 -24.12 18.91 -15.86
N LEU A 7 -23.53 19.93 -16.51
CA LEU A 7 -22.46 20.74 -15.92
C LEU A 7 -22.87 22.19 -16.00
N ILE A 8 -23.28 22.78 -14.87
CA ILE A 8 -22.91 24.12 -14.42
C ILE A 8 -23.28 24.20 -12.94
N TYR A 9 -22.21 24.26 -12.14
CA TYR A 9 -22.07 24.98 -10.88
C TYR A 9 -22.90 24.54 -9.66
N ILE A 10 -22.27 24.03 -8.60
CA ILE A 10 -21.34 24.81 -7.75
C ILE A 10 -22.02 26.13 -7.35
N CYS A 11 -22.97 26.03 -6.44
CA CYS A 11 -23.26 27.10 -5.49
C CYS A 11 -23.22 26.49 -4.10
N ALA A 12 -22.09 26.74 -3.44
CA ALA A 12 -22.03 27.04 -2.02
C ALA A 12 -22.88 26.17 -1.09
N ALA A 13 -22.50 24.91 -0.98
CA ALA A 13 -22.12 24.44 0.34
C ALA A 13 -20.66 24.01 0.23
N ARG A 14 -19.73 24.83 0.75
CA ARG A 14 -18.61 24.22 1.47
C ARG A 14 -19.28 23.47 2.62
N SER A 15 -19.83 22.28 2.35
CA SER A 15 -19.87 21.28 3.40
C SER A 15 -18.39 21.12 3.72
N LEU A 16 -17.97 21.66 4.86
CA LEU A 16 -16.75 21.25 5.52
C LEU A 16 -16.75 19.72 5.42
N VAL A 17 -16.04 19.17 4.45
CA VAL A 17 -15.70 17.75 4.48
C VAL A 17 -14.78 17.72 5.67
N GLU A 18 -15.36 17.36 6.80
CA GLU A 18 -14.70 17.18 8.07
C GLU A 18 -13.77 15.95 7.94
N GLY A 19 -12.77 16.04 7.08
CA GLY A 19 -11.68 15.07 7.00
C GLY A 19 -10.95 15.04 8.33
N LEU A 20 -10.67 13.85 8.84
CA LEU A 20 -10.06 13.67 10.16
C LEU A 20 -8.63 14.23 10.23
N ALA A 21 -7.95 14.42 9.09
CA ALA A 21 -6.60 15.00 9.01
C ALA A 21 -6.58 16.54 9.12
N PHE A 22 -7.23 17.25 8.20
CA PHE A 22 -7.36 18.72 8.15
C PHE A 22 -8.43 19.14 7.12
N GLU A 23 -8.90 20.39 7.18
CA GLU A 23 -9.90 20.91 6.25
C GLU A 23 -9.38 20.90 4.80
N GLY A 24 -10.12 20.26 3.88
CA GLY A 24 -9.76 20.17 2.46
C GLY A 24 -8.88 18.97 2.05
N HIS A 25 -8.65 18.01 2.96
CA HIS A 25 -7.99 16.74 2.62
C HIS A 25 -8.76 16.01 1.51
N GLY A 26 -8.04 15.54 0.48
CA GLY A 26 -8.63 14.88 -0.69
C GLY A 26 -9.18 15.83 -1.78
N VAL A 27 -9.05 17.16 -1.62
CA VAL A 27 -9.55 18.14 -2.61
C VAL A 27 -8.43 18.75 -3.46
N GLU A 28 -7.31 19.13 -2.85
CA GLU A 28 -6.14 19.69 -3.55
C GLU A 28 -4.85 19.02 -3.08
N ALA A 29 -3.87 18.89 -3.97
CA ALA A 29 -2.52 18.48 -3.60
C ALA A 29 -1.90 19.53 -2.68
N LEU A 30 -1.30 19.10 -1.57
CA LEU A 30 -0.82 19.99 -0.51
C LEU A 30 0.52 20.66 -0.87
N PHE A 31 1.29 20.02 -1.74
CA PHE A 31 2.61 20.46 -2.18
C PHE A 31 2.61 20.65 -3.70
N LYS A 32 2.85 21.88 -4.15
CA LYS A 32 2.90 22.26 -5.56
C LYS A 32 4.33 22.36 -6.05
N GLY A 33 4.61 21.78 -7.22
CA GLY A 33 5.96 21.78 -7.77
C GLY A 33 6.14 20.85 -8.96
N PRO A 34 7.36 20.78 -9.52
CA PRO A 34 7.66 19.98 -10.70
C PRO A 34 7.42 18.49 -10.50
N TRP A 35 7.39 18.01 -9.26
CA TRP A 35 7.15 16.61 -8.94
C TRP A 35 5.73 16.12 -9.25
N GLU A 36 4.77 17.04 -9.43
CA GLU A 36 3.39 16.68 -9.84
C GLU A 36 3.37 15.91 -11.17
N SER A 37 4.39 16.04 -12.02
CA SER A 37 4.51 15.27 -13.28
C SER A 37 4.75 13.77 -13.08
N TYR A 38 5.20 13.35 -11.89
CA TYR A 38 5.38 11.92 -11.57
C TYR A 38 4.14 11.30 -10.95
N ASN A 39 3.15 12.10 -10.53
CA ASN A 39 1.92 11.58 -9.93
C ASN A 39 1.09 10.85 -11.00
N LYS A 40 0.87 9.55 -10.76
CA LYS A 40 0.16 8.63 -11.66
C LYS A 40 -1.35 8.65 -11.49
N ALA A 41 -1.87 9.32 -10.46
CA ALA A 41 -3.32 9.47 -10.29
C ALA A 41 -3.93 10.27 -11.44
N PRO A 42 -5.15 9.94 -11.90
CA PRO A 42 -5.79 10.68 -12.98
C PRO A 42 -6.16 12.11 -12.56
N GLU A 43 -6.16 13.05 -13.52
CA GLU A 43 -6.53 14.46 -13.29
C GLU A 43 -7.97 14.64 -12.78
N GLY A 44 -8.83 13.66 -13.01
CA GLY A 44 -10.21 13.67 -12.57
C GLY A 44 -10.75 12.26 -12.40
N ARG A 45 -12.03 12.17 -12.03
CA ARG A 45 -12.70 10.90 -11.73
C ARG A 45 -13.17 10.12 -12.95
N ILE A 46 -12.98 10.63 -14.16
CA ILE A 46 -13.35 9.95 -15.41
C ILE A 46 -12.07 9.67 -16.20
N VAL A 47 -11.78 8.40 -16.41
CA VAL A 47 -10.61 7.95 -17.18
C VAL A 47 -11.07 7.40 -18.52
N ARG A 48 -10.29 7.69 -19.56
CA ARG A 48 -10.52 7.25 -20.94
C ARG A 48 -9.28 6.52 -21.46
N PRO A 49 -9.44 5.56 -22.38
CA PRO A 49 -8.30 4.96 -23.05
C PRO A 49 -7.53 6.03 -23.82
N ILE A 50 -6.21 5.87 -23.92
CA ILE A 50 -5.34 6.86 -24.58
C ILE A 50 -4.78 6.36 -25.92
N LYS A 51 -4.80 5.05 -26.16
CA LYS A 51 -4.33 4.46 -27.41
C LYS A 51 -5.00 3.11 -27.68
N VAL A 52 -4.99 2.74 -28.95
CA VAL A 52 -5.28 1.38 -29.40
C VAL A 52 -4.01 0.56 -29.27
N TYR A 53 -4.09 -0.55 -28.53
CA TYR A 53 -2.99 -1.51 -28.41
C TYR A 53 -2.92 -2.44 -29.62
N GLY A 54 -4.08 -2.89 -30.12
CA GLY A 54 -4.16 -3.75 -31.29
C GLY A 54 -5.60 -4.07 -31.69
N THR A 55 -5.76 -4.59 -32.91
CA THR A 55 -7.04 -4.98 -33.50
C THR A 55 -6.94 -6.32 -34.21
N GLU A 56 -8.04 -7.06 -34.27
CA GLU A 56 -8.21 -8.23 -35.13
C GLU A 56 -9.53 -8.09 -35.91
N GLY A 57 -9.58 -8.63 -37.14
CA GLY A 57 -10.77 -8.55 -37.98
C GLY A 57 -11.03 -7.15 -38.54
N ASP A 58 -12.29 -6.86 -38.86
CA ASP A 58 -12.68 -5.60 -39.49
C ASP A 58 -13.12 -4.57 -38.43
N VAL A 59 -12.25 -3.60 -38.18
CA VAL A 59 -12.47 -2.46 -37.28
C VAL A 59 -12.27 -1.18 -38.08
N THR A 60 -13.34 -0.40 -38.24
CA THR A 60 -13.29 0.90 -38.89
C THR A 60 -13.01 1.99 -37.86
N THR A 61 -12.08 2.89 -38.20
CA THR A 61 -11.59 4.00 -37.34
C THR A 61 -11.26 3.54 -35.91
N PRO A 62 -10.30 2.60 -35.75
CA PRO A 62 -9.99 2.03 -34.44
C PRO A 62 -9.59 3.09 -33.40
N GLU A 63 -8.88 4.14 -33.80
CA GLU A 63 -8.45 5.25 -32.94
C GLU A 63 -9.59 6.23 -32.59
N GLY A 64 -10.78 6.04 -33.14
CA GLY A 64 -11.92 6.94 -32.95
C GLY A 64 -12.20 7.24 -31.49
N LEU A 65 -12.31 6.21 -30.63
CA LEU A 65 -12.58 6.41 -29.19
C LEU A 65 -11.44 7.07 -28.41
N THR A 66 -10.21 7.09 -28.95
CA THR A 66 -9.06 7.76 -28.33
C THR A 66 -8.83 9.18 -28.84
N GLU A 67 -9.41 9.53 -29.99
CA GLU A 67 -9.24 10.83 -30.67
C GLU A 67 -10.54 11.66 -30.71
N GLY A 68 -11.57 11.29 -29.94
CA GLY A 68 -12.85 12.01 -29.87
C GLY A 68 -13.79 11.75 -31.05
N GLY A 69 -13.52 10.70 -31.83
CA GLY A 69 -14.39 10.15 -32.86
C GLY A 69 -15.17 8.91 -32.40
N LYS A 70 -15.41 7.98 -33.33
CA LYS A 70 -16.19 6.76 -33.11
C LYS A 70 -15.46 5.56 -33.69
N THR A 71 -15.70 4.39 -33.12
CA THR A 71 -15.12 3.13 -33.61
C THR A 71 -16.23 2.18 -33.99
N THR A 72 -16.16 1.60 -35.19
CA THR A 72 -17.17 0.66 -35.70
C THR A 72 -16.57 -0.74 -35.81
N LEU A 73 -17.28 -1.72 -35.26
CA LEU A 73 -16.90 -3.12 -35.19
C LEU A 73 -17.91 -3.99 -35.94
N THR A 74 -17.44 -5.04 -36.61
CA THR A 74 -18.28 -6.11 -37.18
C THR A 74 -18.15 -7.40 -36.36
N PRO A 75 -19.08 -8.36 -36.49
CA PRO A 75 -18.92 -9.68 -35.89
C PRO A 75 -17.57 -10.34 -36.19
N GLY A 76 -16.93 -10.89 -35.16
CA GLY A 76 -15.60 -11.50 -35.26
C GLY A 76 -14.44 -10.52 -35.10
N SER A 77 -14.69 -9.20 -35.11
CA SER A 77 -13.67 -8.18 -34.85
C SER A 77 -13.38 -8.00 -33.36
N LEU A 78 -12.17 -7.52 -33.06
CA LEU A 78 -11.66 -7.26 -31.72
C LEU A 78 -10.82 -5.99 -31.74
N ILE A 79 -10.90 -5.21 -30.66
CA ILE A 79 -10.01 -4.08 -30.39
C ILE A 79 -9.58 -4.10 -28.92
N THR A 80 -8.29 -3.88 -28.67
CA THR A 80 -7.76 -3.68 -27.32
C THR A 80 -7.35 -2.22 -27.15
N TYR A 81 -7.87 -1.60 -26.10
CA TYR A 81 -7.48 -0.26 -25.67
C TYR A 81 -6.50 -0.32 -24.50
N GLU A 82 -5.58 0.62 -24.44
CA GLU A 82 -4.66 0.82 -23.32
C GLU A 82 -4.93 2.16 -22.63
N PHE A 83 -4.95 2.12 -21.30
CA PHE A 83 -5.01 3.29 -20.42
C PHE A 83 -3.59 3.75 -20.08
N ALA A 84 -3.43 5.05 -19.78
CA ALA A 84 -2.12 5.65 -19.49
C ALA A 84 -1.41 4.91 -18.35
N GLU A 85 -2.17 4.65 -17.29
CA GLU A 85 -1.72 4.01 -16.06
C GLU A 85 -2.62 2.80 -15.78
N ASN A 86 -2.21 1.90 -14.88
CA ASN A 86 -3.11 0.89 -14.32
C ASN A 86 -4.27 1.61 -13.60
N ILE A 87 -5.51 1.21 -13.80
CA ILE A 87 -6.70 1.84 -13.21
C ILE A 87 -7.66 0.81 -12.64
N ALA A 88 -8.65 1.24 -11.85
CA ALA A 88 -9.74 0.39 -11.40
C ALA A 88 -11.08 1.12 -11.58
N GLY A 89 -12.12 0.38 -11.92
CA GLY A 89 -13.46 0.94 -12.07
C GLY A 89 -14.42 0.13 -12.92
N ARG A 90 -15.61 0.70 -13.11
CA ARG A 90 -16.68 0.13 -13.91
C ARG A 90 -16.75 0.80 -15.27
N VAL A 91 -16.89 0.03 -16.34
CA VAL A 91 -16.92 0.59 -17.70
C VAL A 91 -18.31 1.12 -18.05
N PHE A 92 -18.33 2.26 -18.71
CA PHE A 92 -19.48 2.88 -19.35
C PHE A 92 -19.17 3.09 -20.84
N TRP A 93 -20.15 2.83 -21.69
CA TRP A 93 -19.98 3.00 -23.14
C TRP A 93 -21.28 3.43 -23.80
N THR A 94 -21.19 4.03 -24.99
CA THR A 94 -22.34 4.47 -25.79
C THR A 94 -22.32 3.77 -27.13
N VAL A 95 -23.42 3.11 -27.48
CA VAL A 95 -23.62 2.50 -28.79
C VAL A 95 -24.57 3.39 -29.60
N ASP A 96 -24.18 3.75 -30.81
CA ASP A 96 -25.03 4.53 -31.70
C ASP A 96 -26.26 3.71 -32.13
N ASP A 97 -27.39 4.39 -32.32
CA ASP A 97 -28.59 3.76 -32.84
C ASP A 97 -28.37 3.27 -34.28
N SER A 98 -28.88 2.08 -34.60
CA SER A 98 -28.77 1.50 -35.94
C SER A 98 -29.96 0.58 -36.23
N PRO A 99 -30.34 0.41 -37.51
CA PRO A 99 -31.43 -0.50 -37.88
C PRO A 99 -31.22 -1.94 -37.37
N HIS A 100 -29.96 -2.37 -37.25
CA HIS A 100 -29.61 -3.70 -36.76
C HIS A 100 -29.99 -3.95 -35.30
N LEU A 101 -30.00 -2.89 -34.47
CA LEU A 101 -30.35 -2.99 -33.04
C LEU A 101 -31.85 -3.23 -32.80
N SER A 102 -32.69 -2.93 -33.80
CA SER A 102 -34.12 -3.22 -33.76
C SER A 102 -34.48 -4.63 -34.23
N ASN A 103 -33.49 -5.39 -34.73
CA ASN A 103 -33.68 -6.75 -35.23
C ASN A 103 -33.31 -7.78 -34.15
N ASN A 104 -34.32 -8.41 -33.55
CA ASN A 104 -34.12 -9.43 -32.51
C ASN A 104 -33.18 -10.56 -32.94
N GLN A 105 -33.23 -10.99 -34.22
CA GLN A 105 -32.35 -12.05 -34.71
C GLN A 105 -30.86 -11.63 -34.64
N VAL A 106 -30.56 -10.34 -34.87
CA VAL A 106 -29.20 -9.80 -34.75
C VAL A 106 -28.78 -9.73 -33.28
N THR A 107 -29.61 -9.14 -32.43
CA THR A 107 -29.28 -8.92 -31.01
C THR A 107 -29.26 -10.22 -30.18
N GLU A 108 -29.90 -11.29 -30.66
CA GLU A 108 -29.81 -12.64 -30.08
C GLU A 108 -28.61 -13.44 -30.64
N SER A 109 -28.10 -13.08 -31.82
CA SER A 109 -27.00 -13.79 -32.47
C SER A 109 -25.61 -13.27 -32.09
N PHE A 110 -25.52 -12.00 -31.68
CA PHE A 110 -24.25 -11.33 -31.41
C PHE A 110 -24.27 -10.62 -30.05
N GLN A 111 -23.11 -10.61 -29.39
CA GLN A 111 -22.87 -9.99 -28.10
C GLN A 111 -21.59 -9.17 -28.14
N LEU A 112 -21.59 -8.10 -27.35
CA LEU A 112 -20.41 -7.29 -27.09
C LEU A 112 -19.72 -7.83 -25.84
N SER A 113 -18.50 -8.30 -25.98
CA SER A 113 -17.77 -8.97 -24.92
C SER A 113 -16.55 -8.16 -24.48
N PHE A 114 -16.21 -8.25 -23.20
CA PHE A 114 -15.12 -7.49 -22.59
C PHE A 114 -14.14 -8.37 -21.82
N GLY A 115 -12.86 -8.05 -21.90
CA GLY A 115 -11.75 -8.66 -21.18
C GLY A 115 -10.79 -7.60 -20.62
N PHE A 116 -10.21 -7.86 -19.44
CA PHE A 116 -9.42 -6.90 -18.69
C PHE A 116 -8.11 -7.50 -18.19
N THR A 117 -6.99 -6.84 -18.48
CA THR A 117 -5.67 -7.29 -18.01
C THR A 117 -4.83 -6.14 -17.49
N GLU A 118 -3.97 -6.41 -16.51
CA GLU A 118 -2.97 -5.48 -16.02
C GLU A 118 -1.70 -5.53 -16.87
N SER A 119 -1.29 -6.73 -17.28
CA SER A 119 -0.07 -6.96 -18.05
C SER A 119 -0.35 -7.03 -19.56
N PRO A 120 0.52 -6.48 -20.41
CA PRO A 120 0.44 -6.71 -21.85
C PRO A 120 0.70 -8.17 -22.23
N ASN A 121 1.31 -8.98 -21.36
CA ASN A 121 1.57 -10.40 -21.63
C ASN A 121 0.30 -11.26 -21.66
N PHE A 122 -0.80 -10.76 -21.08
CA PHE A 122 -2.03 -11.54 -20.87
C PHE A 122 -3.20 -11.04 -21.72
N ILE A 123 -2.99 -10.00 -22.54
CA ILE A 123 -4.04 -9.41 -23.39
C ILE A 123 -4.68 -10.49 -24.27
N GLY A 124 -6.01 -10.55 -24.25
CA GLY A 124 -6.79 -11.43 -25.09
C GLY A 124 -8.29 -11.28 -24.85
N ARG A 125 -9.05 -12.33 -25.23
CA ARG A 125 -10.51 -12.45 -25.05
C ARG A 125 -10.92 -12.89 -23.64
N HIS A 126 -9.97 -12.96 -22.70
CA HIS A 126 -10.22 -13.31 -21.31
C HIS A 126 -9.61 -12.26 -20.39
N SER A 127 -10.09 -12.19 -19.15
CA SER A 127 -9.55 -11.28 -18.16
C SER A 127 -8.50 -11.98 -17.29
N ASP A 128 -7.58 -11.21 -16.72
CA ASP A 128 -6.67 -11.70 -15.69
C ASP A 128 -7.46 -12.39 -14.56
N ALA A 129 -6.94 -13.47 -14.01
CA ALA A 129 -7.65 -14.20 -12.96
C ALA A 129 -7.80 -13.39 -11.67
N THR A 130 -9.03 -13.37 -11.15
CA THR A 130 -9.34 -12.90 -9.79
C THR A 130 -9.57 -14.08 -8.84
N THR A 131 -9.73 -15.31 -9.32
CA THR A 131 -9.87 -16.52 -8.48
C THR A 131 -8.93 -17.66 -8.93
N ASP A 132 -8.96 -18.79 -8.20
CA ASP A 132 -8.18 -20.00 -8.52
C ASP A 132 -8.97 -21.06 -9.29
N ALA A 133 -10.26 -20.81 -9.61
CA ALA A 133 -11.10 -21.82 -10.26
C ALA A 133 -10.74 -22.03 -11.74
N ARG A 134 -10.13 -21.03 -12.39
CA ARG A 134 -9.63 -21.10 -13.77
C ARG A 134 -8.33 -20.31 -13.90
N HIS A 135 -7.62 -20.54 -15.01
CA HIS A 135 -6.40 -19.77 -15.32
C HIS A 135 -6.69 -18.29 -15.58
N GLN A 136 -7.84 -18.00 -16.18
CA GLN A 136 -8.33 -16.67 -16.54
C GLN A 136 -9.80 -16.53 -16.16
N ASP A 137 -10.20 -15.30 -15.87
CA ASP A 137 -11.58 -14.92 -15.60
C ASP A 137 -12.42 -14.95 -16.89
N LEU A 138 -13.68 -15.35 -16.76
CA LEU A 138 -14.64 -15.34 -17.87
C LEU A 138 -14.83 -13.90 -18.40
N PRO A 139 -15.03 -13.76 -19.72
CA PRO A 139 -15.36 -12.46 -20.30
C PRO A 139 -16.72 -11.98 -19.82
N LEU A 140 -16.96 -10.66 -19.89
CA LEU A 140 -18.28 -10.09 -19.64
C LEU A 140 -19.00 -9.85 -20.95
N ASP A 141 -19.94 -10.73 -21.28
CA ASP A 141 -20.80 -10.62 -22.45
C ASP A 141 -21.98 -9.68 -22.15
N GLN A 142 -22.25 -8.75 -23.06
CA GLN A 142 -23.31 -7.75 -22.95
C GLN A 142 -24.18 -7.76 -24.22
N PRO A 143 -25.50 -7.65 -24.09
CA PRO A 143 -26.38 -7.46 -25.23
C PRO A 143 -26.13 -6.09 -25.87
N PHE A 144 -26.33 -6.00 -27.19
CA PHE A 144 -26.30 -4.71 -27.86
C PHE A 144 -27.56 -3.90 -27.55
N LYS A 145 -27.36 -2.66 -27.07
CA LYS A 145 -28.43 -1.72 -26.78
C LYS A 145 -27.99 -0.31 -27.16
N ALA A 146 -28.81 0.39 -27.93
CA ALA A 146 -28.56 1.78 -28.32
C ALA A 146 -28.52 2.71 -27.10
N GLY A 147 -27.70 3.76 -27.20
CA GLY A 147 -27.52 4.76 -26.15
C GLY A 147 -26.49 4.35 -25.11
N ASN A 148 -26.63 4.90 -23.91
CA ASN A 148 -25.67 4.74 -22.82
C ASN A 148 -25.86 3.38 -22.13
N ASN A 149 -24.75 2.69 -21.93
CA ASN A 149 -24.65 1.40 -21.28
C ASN A 149 -23.59 1.44 -20.19
N SER A 150 -23.72 0.51 -19.24
CA SER A 150 -22.74 0.27 -18.20
C SER A 150 -22.90 -1.16 -17.72
N PHE A 151 -21.83 -1.73 -17.15
CA PHE A 151 -22.00 -2.99 -16.42
C PHE A 151 -22.88 -2.81 -15.17
N ASP A 152 -23.40 -3.93 -14.67
CA ASP A 152 -23.98 -3.99 -13.33
C ASP A 152 -22.96 -3.51 -12.28
N ARG A 153 -23.46 -3.02 -11.13
CA ARG A 153 -22.62 -2.49 -10.04
C ARG A 153 -21.70 -3.55 -9.45
N ILE A 154 -22.03 -4.85 -9.55
CA ILE A 154 -21.15 -5.93 -9.06
C ILE A 154 -19.90 -6.14 -9.92
N TYR A 155 -19.87 -5.61 -11.15
CA TYR A 155 -18.77 -5.76 -12.10
C TYR A 155 -17.90 -4.50 -12.14
N VAL A 156 -17.52 -4.01 -10.95
CA VAL A 156 -16.36 -3.12 -10.85
C VAL A 156 -15.13 -3.98 -11.09
N ARG A 157 -14.40 -3.71 -12.17
CA ARG A 157 -13.13 -4.37 -12.36
C ARG A 157 -12.13 -3.72 -11.42
N GLY A 158 -11.40 -4.57 -10.68
CA GLY A 158 -10.21 -4.17 -9.96
C GLY A 158 -9.11 -3.63 -10.88
N ALA A 159 -7.84 -3.68 -10.50
CA ALA A 159 -6.79 -3.13 -11.37
C ALA A 159 -6.78 -3.77 -12.78
N PHE A 160 -6.76 -2.92 -13.81
CA PHE A 160 -6.50 -3.25 -15.21
C PHE A 160 -5.88 -2.05 -15.94
N LYS A 161 -5.04 -2.32 -16.94
CA LYS A 161 -4.46 -1.32 -17.83
C LYS A 161 -4.95 -1.47 -19.28
N TYR A 162 -5.34 -2.69 -19.65
CA TYR A 162 -5.81 -3.03 -20.98
C TYR A 162 -7.26 -3.51 -20.91
N MET A 163 -8.06 -3.05 -21.87
CA MET A 163 -9.44 -3.45 -22.04
C MET A 163 -9.64 -3.92 -23.48
N THR A 164 -9.93 -5.20 -23.63
CA THR A 164 -10.24 -5.84 -24.92
C THR A 164 -11.74 -5.90 -25.10
N ILE A 165 -12.22 -5.47 -26.26
CA ILE A 165 -13.63 -5.47 -26.66
C ILE A 165 -13.74 -6.25 -27.97
N TRP A 166 -14.69 -7.16 -28.08
CA TRP A 166 -14.93 -7.89 -29.33
C TRP A 166 -16.40 -8.20 -29.51
N ILE A 167 -16.74 -8.55 -30.75
CA ILE A 167 -18.05 -9.08 -31.09
C ILE A 167 -17.86 -10.55 -31.41
N ASN A 168 -18.60 -11.43 -30.72
CA ASN A 168 -18.54 -12.85 -31.01
C ASN A 168 -18.87 -13.13 -32.49
N GLY A 169 -18.16 -14.09 -33.09
CA GLY A 169 -18.52 -14.59 -34.40
C GLY A 169 -19.73 -15.52 -34.30
N ASN A 170 -20.62 -15.48 -35.29
CA ASN A 170 -21.73 -16.43 -35.38
C ASN A 170 -21.84 -16.97 -36.81
N SER A 171 -21.34 -18.18 -37.03
CA SER A 171 -21.32 -18.83 -38.34
C SER A 171 -22.68 -19.38 -38.80
N THR A 172 -23.69 -19.39 -37.92
CA THR A 172 -25.05 -19.83 -38.27
C THR A 172 -25.99 -18.67 -38.60
N TYR A 173 -25.56 -17.42 -38.38
CA TYR A 173 -26.29 -16.24 -38.83
C TYR A 173 -26.18 -16.09 -40.36
N THR A 174 -27.32 -16.00 -41.04
CA THR A 174 -27.41 -16.02 -42.51
C THR A 174 -27.78 -14.68 -43.15
N GLY A 175 -27.93 -13.61 -42.34
CA GLY A 175 -28.18 -12.25 -42.83
C GLY A 175 -26.89 -11.50 -43.17
N ASP A 176 -27.04 -10.28 -43.68
CA ASP A 176 -25.90 -9.37 -43.88
C ASP A 176 -25.20 -9.08 -42.55
N ALA A 177 -23.87 -9.16 -42.54
CA ALA A 177 -23.10 -8.96 -41.32
C ALA A 177 -23.36 -7.53 -40.76
N PRO A 178 -23.94 -7.39 -39.56
CA PRO A 178 -24.20 -6.09 -38.98
C PRO A 178 -22.90 -5.37 -38.61
N SER A 179 -22.95 -4.05 -38.51
CA SER A 179 -21.87 -3.24 -37.92
C SER A 179 -22.39 -2.45 -36.73
N PHE A 180 -21.60 -2.36 -35.67
CA PHE A 180 -21.96 -1.67 -34.43
C PHE A 180 -20.96 -0.56 -34.15
N THR A 181 -21.46 0.65 -33.93
CA THR A 181 -20.62 1.83 -33.69
C THR A 181 -20.65 2.21 -32.22
N ILE A 182 -19.48 2.25 -31.60
CA ILE A 182 -19.28 2.77 -30.26
C ILE A 182 -18.82 4.21 -30.39
N SER A 183 -19.52 5.13 -29.75
CA SER A 183 -19.25 6.58 -29.83
C SER A 183 -18.69 7.18 -28.56
N ASP A 184 -18.73 6.45 -27.45
CA ASP A 184 -18.05 6.86 -26.22
C ASP A 184 -17.67 5.65 -25.37
N ILE A 185 -16.54 5.74 -24.66
CA ILE A 185 -16.13 4.77 -23.63
C ILE A 185 -15.30 5.42 -22.53
N PHE A 186 -15.69 5.19 -21.28
CA PHE A 186 -14.99 5.72 -20.11
C PHE A 186 -15.17 4.85 -18.87
N VAL A 187 -14.32 5.11 -17.88
CA VAL A 187 -14.28 4.41 -16.60
C VAL A 187 -14.26 5.45 -15.49
N PRO A 188 -15.31 5.56 -14.65
CA PRO A 188 -15.22 6.26 -13.40
C PRO A 188 -14.17 5.60 -12.50
N TYR A 189 -13.18 6.39 -12.06
CA TYR A 189 -12.05 5.93 -11.26
C TYR A 189 -12.52 5.55 -9.85
N ALA A 190 -12.51 4.25 -9.55
CA ALA A 190 -13.09 3.69 -8.33
C ALA A 190 -12.14 3.73 -7.12
N ALA A 191 -10.83 3.80 -7.36
CA ALA A 191 -9.85 3.80 -6.28
C ALA A 191 -9.90 5.09 -5.44
N MET A 192 -9.66 4.95 -4.14
CA MET A 192 -9.72 6.00 -3.13
C MET A 192 -11.02 6.84 -3.25
N PRO A 193 -12.20 6.22 -3.06
CA PRO A 193 -13.48 6.80 -3.46
C PRO A 193 -13.88 8.08 -2.71
N HIS A 194 -13.30 8.31 -1.52
CA HIS A 194 -13.59 9.47 -0.67
C HIS A 194 -12.80 10.73 -1.03
N PHE A 195 -11.79 10.65 -1.91
CA PHE A 195 -11.10 11.85 -2.41
C PHE A 195 -11.93 12.50 -3.52
N GLU A 196 -12.05 13.82 -3.57
CA GLU A 196 -12.65 14.48 -4.72
C GLU A 196 -11.66 14.47 -5.89
N ASN A 197 -10.43 14.88 -5.62
CA ASN A 197 -9.32 14.94 -6.56
C ASN A 197 -8.34 13.78 -6.32
N PRO A 198 -8.21 12.81 -7.25
CA PRO A 198 -7.27 11.71 -7.10
C PRO A 198 -5.81 12.13 -6.93
N LYS A 199 -5.42 13.33 -7.40
CA LYS A 199 -4.07 13.87 -7.26
C LYS A 199 -3.80 14.59 -5.93
N ALA A 200 -4.77 14.67 -5.02
CA ALA A 200 -4.67 15.41 -3.77
C ALA A 200 -3.76 14.76 -2.71
N TYR A 201 -2.51 14.49 -3.08
CA TYR A 201 -1.52 13.90 -2.18
C TYR A 201 -1.06 14.93 -1.15
N THR A 202 -0.75 14.43 0.03
CA THR A 202 -0.30 15.21 1.21
C THR A 202 1.18 14.99 1.50
N GLY A 203 1.89 14.31 0.61
CA GLY A 203 3.34 14.17 0.62
C GLY A 203 3.91 14.10 -0.79
N TYR A 204 5.21 14.33 -0.89
CA TYR A 204 5.96 14.33 -2.14
C TYR A 204 7.44 14.00 -1.93
N PHE A 205 8.07 13.50 -2.98
CA PHE A 205 9.51 13.28 -3.05
C PHE A 205 10.03 13.69 -4.43
N HIS A 206 11.19 14.34 -4.45
CA HIS A 206 11.86 14.76 -5.67
C HIS A 206 13.38 14.77 -5.45
N SER A 207 14.13 14.18 -6.37
CA SER A 207 15.57 14.02 -6.24
C SER A 207 16.29 14.20 -7.58
N SER A 208 17.62 14.24 -7.51
CA SER A 208 18.49 14.19 -8.69
C SER A 208 18.39 12.90 -9.50
N ASP A 209 17.67 11.88 -9.02
CA ASP A 209 17.47 10.61 -9.71
C ASP A 209 16.02 10.43 -10.16
N ASN A 210 15.81 10.51 -11.47
CA ASN A 210 14.50 10.34 -12.10
C ASN A 210 13.87 8.97 -11.82
N LEU A 211 14.67 7.91 -11.69
CA LEU A 211 14.13 6.58 -11.42
C LEU A 211 13.59 6.49 -9.99
N LEU A 212 14.31 7.03 -9.01
CA LEU A 212 13.81 7.06 -7.62
C LEU A 212 12.55 7.92 -7.48
N ASN A 213 12.47 9.04 -8.23
CA ASN A 213 11.25 9.84 -8.29
C ASN A 213 10.08 8.97 -8.78
N ARG A 214 10.22 8.31 -9.94
CA ARG A 214 9.18 7.40 -10.48
C ARG A 214 8.81 6.28 -9.51
N ILE A 215 9.80 5.69 -8.84
CA ILE A 215 9.59 4.61 -7.87
C ILE A 215 8.73 5.08 -6.70
N TRP A 216 8.99 6.26 -6.14
CA TRP A 216 8.21 6.81 -5.04
C TRP A 216 6.73 6.97 -5.39
N TYR A 217 6.45 7.54 -6.58
CA TYR A 217 5.08 7.80 -7.02
C TYR A 217 4.33 6.53 -7.45
N ALA A 218 5.02 5.55 -8.03
CA ALA A 218 4.39 4.26 -8.33
C ALA A 218 4.03 3.49 -7.05
N GLY A 219 4.79 3.63 -5.97
CA GLY A 219 4.45 3.05 -4.68
C GLY A 219 3.24 3.74 -4.04
N ALA A 220 3.21 5.08 -4.06
CA ALA A 220 2.05 5.85 -3.61
C ALA A 220 0.79 5.54 -4.44
N TYR A 221 0.92 5.42 -5.75
CA TYR A 221 -0.20 5.09 -6.64
C TYR A 221 -0.69 3.64 -6.48
N THR A 222 0.23 2.70 -6.19
CA THR A 222 -0.14 1.33 -5.81
C THR A 222 -1.03 1.34 -4.57
N LEU A 223 -0.63 2.09 -3.53
CA LEU A 223 -1.41 2.22 -2.30
C LEU A 223 -2.78 2.88 -2.53
N GLN A 224 -2.85 3.88 -3.41
CA GLN A 224 -4.11 4.49 -3.81
C GLN A 224 -5.05 3.50 -4.50
N LEU A 225 -4.53 2.68 -5.43
CA LEU A 225 -5.31 1.67 -6.15
C LEU A 225 -5.81 0.54 -5.24
N THR A 226 -5.09 0.26 -4.15
CA THR A 226 -5.50 -0.69 -3.11
C THR A 226 -6.44 -0.07 -2.06
N THR A 227 -6.85 1.19 -2.20
CA THR A 227 -7.94 1.76 -1.40
C THR A 227 -9.24 1.69 -2.18
N VAL A 228 -10.23 0.97 -1.65
CA VAL A 228 -11.47 0.65 -2.37
C VAL A 228 -12.71 1.10 -1.61
N ASN A 229 -13.85 1.15 -2.32
CA ASN A 229 -15.17 1.18 -1.70
C ASN A 229 -15.37 -0.15 -0.95
N PRO A 230 -15.74 -0.16 0.35
CA PRO A 230 -15.89 -1.39 1.11
C PRO A 230 -16.96 -2.35 0.58
N GLU A 231 -17.94 -1.87 -0.19
CA GLU A 231 -18.96 -2.70 -0.85
C GLU A 231 -18.44 -3.42 -2.10
N GLU A 232 -17.27 -3.04 -2.60
CA GLU A 232 -16.64 -3.53 -3.82
C GLU A 232 -15.39 -4.37 -3.53
N GLY A 233 -15.34 -5.01 -2.35
CA GLY A 233 -14.25 -5.88 -1.93
C GLY A 233 -14.52 -7.35 -2.24
N GLY A 234 -13.61 -8.22 -1.78
CA GLY A 234 -13.74 -9.67 -1.84
C GLY A 234 -13.94 -10.18 -3.26
N SER A 235 -12.93 -10.09 -4.13
CA SER A 235 -13.07 -10.56 -5.52
C SER A 235 -13.01 -12.08 -5.67
N LEU A 236 -12.73 -12.82 -4.59
CA LEU A 236 -12.66 -14.28 -4.58
C LEU A 236 -14.05 -14.92 -4.51
N VAL A 237 -14.86 -14.79 -5.55
CA VAL A 237 -16.28 -15.24 -5.50
C VAL A 237 -16.46 -16.72 -5.08
N ASP A 238 -15.50 -17.59 -5.44
CA ASP A 238 -15.49 -19.00 -5.02
C ASP A 238 -15.24 -19.17 -3.51
N PHE A 239 -14.40 -18.32 -2.93
CA PHE A 239 -14.15 -18.29 -1.49
C PHE A 239 -15.36 -17.68 -0.76
N ASN A 240 -15.86 -16.54 -1.26
CA ASN A 240 -16.99 -15.81 -0.69
C ASN A 240 -18.24 -16.70 -0.56
N LYS A 241 -18.42 -17.66 -1.47
CA LYS A 241 -19.53 -18.63 -1.47
C LYS A 241 -19.68 -19.39 -0.16
N ARG A 242 -18.61 -19.56 0.62
CA ARG A 242 -18.64 -20.16 1.96
C ARG A 242 -19.44 -19.33 2.97
N VAL A 243 -19.63 -18.05 2.68
CA VAL A 243 -20.22 -17.04 3.55
C VAL A 243 -21.52 -16.47 2.95
N ASP A 244 -21.50 -16.04 1.69
CA ASP A 244 -22.64 -15.36 1.04
C ASP A 244 -23.55 -16.31 0.23
N HIS A 245 -23.17 -17.57 0.08
CA HIS A 245 -23.88 -18.60 -0.68
C HIS A 245 -24.18 -18.22 -2.14
N ASN A 246 -23.33 -17.41 -2.77
CA ASN A 246 -23.50 -17.05 -4.18
C ASN A 246 -23.48 -18.27 -5.12
N HIS A 247 -24.03 -18.07 -6.32
CA HIS A 247 -24.16 -19.11 -7.35
C HIS A 247 -23.36 -18.80 -8.61
N PHE A 248 -22.27 -18.03 -8.51
CA PHE A 248 -21.42 -17.75 -9.66
C PHE A 248 -20.83 -19.04 -10.25
N PRO A 249 -20.79 -19.19 -11.58
CA PRO A 249 -20.16 -20.36 -12.21
C PRO A 249 -18.62 -20.27 -12.10
N PRO A 250 -17.90 -21.41 -12.23
CA PRO A 250 -16.44 -21.42 -12.15
C PRO A 250 -15.80 -20.47 -13.17
N GLY A 251 -14.95 -19.57 -12.68
CA GLY A 251 -14.25 -18.54 -13.48
C GLY A 251 -15.03 -17.25 -13.68
N ALA A 252 -16.27 -17.15 -13.20
CA ALA A 252 -16.92 -15.84 -13.10
C ALA A 252 -16.24 -14.99 -12.02
N TRP A 253 -16.41 -13.68 -12.13
CA TRP A 253 -15.83 -12.72 -11.21
C TRP A 253 -16.83 -11.60 -10.93
N ALA A 254 -16.76 -11.07 -9.72
CA ALA A 254 -17.51 -9.92 -9.24
C ALA A 254 -16.75 -9.31 -8.06
N SER A 255 -16.99 -8.05 -7.77
CA SER A 255 -16.46 -7.32 -6.62
C SER A 255 -17.65 -6.72 -5.88
N ASN A 256 -18.31 -7.52 -5.06
CA ASN A 256 -19.58 -7.19 -4.42
C ASN A 256 -19.69 -7.68 -2.97
N PHE A 257 -18.56 -8.04 -2.36
CA PHE A 257 -18.54 -8.44 -0.95
C PHE A 257 -18.25 -7.22 -0.09
N THR A 258 -19.09 -6.97 0.91
CA THR A 258 -18.85 -5.89 1.88
C THR A 258 -17.77 -6.30 2.88
N ILE A 259 -16.60 -5.69 2.77
CA ILE A 259 -15.41 -6.10 3.56
C ILE A 259 -15.14 -5.21 4.78
N SER A 260 -15.82 -4.08 4.93
CA SER A 260 -15.64 -3.13 6.03
C SER A 260 -16.87 -2.22 6.20
N ASN A 261 -17.06 -1.68 7.40
CA ASN A 261 -18.06 -0.65 7.68
C ASN A 261 -17.38 0.72 7.63
N GLY A 262 -17.38 1.37 6.47
CA GLY A 262 -16.75 2.68 6.26
C GLY A 262 -17.04 3.23 4.85
N SER A 263 -16.57 4.45 4.56
CA SER A 263 -16.63 5.03 3.20
C SER A 263 -15.49 4.55 2.29
N SER A 264 -14.42 4.03 2.87
CA SER A 264 -13.25 3.50 2.18
C SER A 264 -12.49 2.52 3.07
N VAL A 265 -11.69 1.65 2.46
CA VAL A 265 -10.85 0.71 3.18
C VAL A 265 -9.62 0.35 2.34
N THR A 266 -8.47 0.18 3.00
CA THR A 266 -7.25 -0.32 2.36
C THR A 266 -7.29 -1.84 2.28
N THR A 267 -6.86 -2.39 1.15
CA THR A 267 -6.79 -3.83 0.89
C THR A 267 -5.36 -4.26 0.54
N ASP A 268 -5.17 -5.56 0.37
CA ASP A 268 -3.92 -6.17 -0.11
C ASP A 268 -3.60 -5.77 -1.56
N GLY A 269 -4.53 -6.05 -2.48
CA GLY A 269 -4.36 -5.87 -3.91
C GLY A 269 -5.56 -5.16 -4.53
N ALA A 270 -5.34 -4.55 -5.68
CA ALA A 270 -6.39 -3.82 -6.39
C ALA A 270 -7.20 -4.72 -7.33
N LYS A 271 -6.59 -5.77 -7.91
CA LYS A 271 -7.26 -6.72 -8.82
C LYS A 271 -7.95 -7.86 -8.07
N ARG A 272 -7.15 -8.66 -7.37
CA ARG A 272 -7.52 -9.92 -6.73
C ARG A 272 -7.58 -9.74 -5.22
N ASP A 273 -8.29 -10.63 -4.54
CA ASP A 273 -8.63 -10.64 -3.12
C ASP A 273 -9.45 -9.42 -2.73
N ARG A 274 -8.85 -8.22 -2.80
CA ARG A 274 -9.47 -6.95 -2.41
C ARG A 274 -10.05 -7.09 -1.00
N MET A 275 -9.22 -7.54 -0.06
CA MET A 275 -9.57 -7.77 1.34
C MET A 275 -8.56 -7.10 2.26
N VAL A 276 -8.93 -6.88 3.53
CA VAL A 276 -8.02 -6.34 4.53
C VAL A 276 -7.03 -7.42 4.97
N TYR A 277 -5.82 -7.45 4.42
CA TYR A 277 -4.76 -8.33 4.92
C TYR A 277 -3.88 -7.60 5.93
N ALA A 278 -3.71 -8.20 7.11
CA ALA A 278 -2.93 -7.60 8.17
C ALA A 278 -1.42 -7.54 7.85
N GLY A 279 -0.88 -8.52 7.13
CA GLY A 279 0.53 -8.61 6.75
C GLY A 279 1.00 -7.39 5.95
N ASP A 280 0.19 -6.92 5.02
CA ASP A 280 0.45 -5.73 4.20
C ASP A 280 0.65 -4.47 5.03
N MET A 281 -0.04 -4.36 6.17
CA MET A 281 -0.14 -3.11 6.93
C MET A 281 1.21 -2.60 7.44
N THR A 282 2.18 -3.49 7.71
CA THR A 282 3.49 -3.05 8.20
C THR A 282 4.31 -2.31 7.14
N ILE A 283 4.08 -2.60 5.85
CA ILE A 283 4.71 -1.87 4.74
C ILE A 283 3.77 -0.77 4.21
N ALA A 284 2.49 -1.09 4.01
CA ALA A 284 1.53 -0.22 3.36
C ALA A 284 1.16 1.01 4.21
N VAL A 285 0.93 0.84 5.53
CA VAL A 285 0.48 1.95 6.38
C VAL A 285 1.52 3.09 6.44
N PRO A 286 2.83 2.83 6.69
CA PRO A 286 3.83 3.88 6.63
C PRO A 286 3.91 4.56 5.26
N GLY A 287 3.77 3.80 4.16
CA GLY A 287 3.72 4.36 2.80
C GLY A 287 2.51 5.28 2.58
N ILE A 288 1.33 4.91 3.07
CA ILE A 288 0.11 5.74 3.03
C ILE A 288 0.33 7.02 3.83
N ALA A 289 0.89 6.90 5.03
CA ALA A 289 1.11 8.03 5.94
C ALA A 289 2.04 9.11 5.33
N VAL A 290 3.04 8.74 4.55
CA VAL A 290 3.97 9.71 3.93
C VAL A 290 3.53 10.19 2.54
N SER A 291 2.43 9.69 1.99
CA SER A 291 1.97 10.01 0.62
C SER A 291 0.59 10.65 0.56
N THR A 292 -0.47 9.91 0.89
CA THR A 292 -1.86 10.39 0.83
C THR A 292 -2.40 10.78 2.19
N TYR A 293 -1.80 10.27 3.28
CA TYR A 293 -2.25 10.42 4.66
C TYR A 293 -3.72 10.01 4.84
N ASP A 294 -4.18 9.01 4.08
CA ASP A 294 -5.51 8.40 4.21
C ASP A 294 -5.55 7.43 5.41
N LEU A 295 -5.59 8.00 6.60
CA LEU A 295 -5.68 7.23 7.84
C LEU A 295 -7.10 6.69 8.11
N ASP A 296 -8.12 7.21 7.43
CA ASP A 296 -9.51 6.76 7.56
C ASP A 296 -9.69 5.35 6.99
N SER A 297 -9.13 5.07 5.82
CA SER A 297 -9.14 3.73 5.25
C SER A 297 -8.38 2.71 6.10
N ILE A 298 -7.31 3.15 6.79
CA ILE A 298 -6.53 2.32 7.72
C ILE A 298 -7.33 2.04 8.98
N LYS A 299 -8.00 3.06 9.54
CA LYS A 299 -8.89 2.92 10.68
C LYS A 299 -10.00 1.91 10.38
N ASN A 300 -10.69 2.05 9.26
CA ASN A 300 -11.77 1.15 8.84
C ASN A 300 -11.26 -0.29 8.70
N ALA A 301 -10.06 -0.49 8.15
CA ALA A 301 -9.41 -1.80 8.08
C ALA A 301 -9.16 -2.40 9.48
N LEU A 302 -8.57 -1.65 10.41
CA LEU A 302 -8.31 -2.11 11.78
C LEU A 302 -9.60 -2.40 12.56
N GLU A 303 -10.60 -1.53 12.45
CA GLU A 303 -11.92 -1.73 13.08
C GLU A 303 -12.61 -2.99 12.56
N THR A 304 -12.43 -3.30 11.27
CA THR A 304 -12.89 -4.55 10.66
C THR A 304 -12.20 -5.75 11.30
N LEU A 305 -10.86 -5.75 11.39
CA LEU A 305 -10.13 -6.84 12.03
C LEU A 305 -10.57 -7.03 13.50
N PHE A 306 -10.81 -5.94 14.24
CA PHE A 306 -11.31 -6.02 15.61
C PHE A 306 -12.74 -6.54 15.71
N ALA A 307 -13.62 -6.17 14.77
CA ALA A 307 -14.98 -6.68 14.70
C ALA A 307 -15.01 -8.20 14.45
N HIS A 308 -13.98 -8.72 13.78
CA HIS A 308 -13.79 -10.14 13.50
C HIS A 308 -12.77 -10.83 14.44
N GLN A 309 -12.43 -10.20 15.57
CA GLN A 309 -11.57 -10.81 16.57
C GLN A 309 -12.21 -12.09 17.13
N TYR A 310 -11.45 -13.17 17.18
CA TYR A 310 -11.90 -14.45 17.69
C TYR A 310 -12.13 -14.44 19.21
N TRP A 311 -12.87 -15.44 19.69
CA TRP A 311 -13.28 -15.55 21.09
C TRP A 311 -12.12 -15.58 22.10
N ASP A 312 -10.94 -16.04 21.69
CA ASP A 312 -9.73 -16.11 22.51
C ASP A 312 -8.90 -14.81 22.47
N GLY A 313 -9.28 -13.86 21.61
CA GLY A 313 -8.57 -12.61 21.34
C GLY A 313 -7.79 -12.61 20.03
N GLY A 314 -7.70 -13.73 19.31
CA GLY A 314 -6.95 -13.81 18.07
C GLY A 314 -7.51 -12.88 17.00
N MET A 315 -6.66 -12.02 16.42
CA MET A 315 -6.97 -11.31 15.17
C MET A 315 -7.01 -12.30 13.99
N PRO A 316 -7.93 -12.13 13.03
CA PRO A 316 -8.04 -13.00 11.87
C PRO A 316 -6.86 -12.83 10.91
N TYR A 317 -6.59 -13.84 10.07
CA TYR A 317 -5.53 -13.79 9.06
C TYR A 317 -5.74 -12.64 8.06
N ALA A 318 -6.97 -12.48 7.61
CA ALA A 318 -7.44 -11.34 6.83
C ALA A 318 -8.88 -11.01 7.23
N GLY A 319 -9.35 -9.84 6.83
CA GLY A 319 -10.73 -9.41 6.99
C GLY A 319 -11.72 -10.36 6.29
N PRO A 320 -13.02 -10.10 6.46
CA PRO A 320 -14.05 -10.89 5.79
C PRO A 320 -13.88 -10.83 4.26
N PRO A 321 -14.21 -11.92 3.53
CA PRO A 321 -14.75 -13.17 4.07
C PRO A 321 -13.73 -14.14 4.67
N MET A 322 -12.43 -13.96 4.46
CA MET A 322 -11.42 -14.94 4.90
C MET A 322 -11.33 -15.07 6.43
N GLY A 323 -11.77 -14.09 7.21
CA GLY A 323 -11.80 -14.19 8.67
C GLY A 323 -12.95 -15.01 9.28
N TYR A 324 -13.92 -15.51 8.50
CA TYR A 324 -15.16 -16.10 9.07
C TYR A 324 -15.04 -17.54 9.59
N HIS A 325 -14.03 -18.32 9.19
CA HIS A 325 -13.94 -19.76 9.52
C HIS A 325 -12.74 -20.13 10.40
N GLY A 326 -12.14 -19.15 11.07
CA GLY A 326 -11.02 -19.36 12.00
C GLY A 326 -9.64 -19.36 11.35
N GLU A 327 -9.51 -18.85 10.13
CA GLU A 327 -8.25 -18.62 9.45
C GLU A 327 -7.33 -17.72 10.29
N TYR A 328 -6.23 -18.29 10.79
CA TYR A 328 -5.32 -17.62 11.72
C TYR A 328 -3.86 -17.83 11.33
N SER A 329 -3.07 -16.77 11.40
CA SER A 329 -1.62 -16.76 11.26
C SER A 329 -1.02 -15.96 12.41
N ASP A 330 -0.03 -16.52 13.11
CA ASP A 330 0.64 -15.81 14.20
C ASP A 330 1.38 -14.56 13.71
N THR A 331 2.00 -14.59 12.52
CA THR A 331 2.70 -13.41 11.97
C THR A 331 1.70 -12.33 11.59
N TYR A 332 0.61 -12.65 10.89
CA TYR A 332 -0.39 -11.65 10.51
C TYR A 332 -1.17 -11.11 11.70
N HIS A 333 -1.39 -11.94 12.72
CA HIS A 333 -1.89 -11.50 14.01
C HIS A 333 -1.01 -10.42 14.64
N LEU A 334 0.32 -10.60 14.60
CA LEU A 334 1.27 -9.61 15.09
C LEU A 334 1.34 -8.38 14.17
N HIS A 335 1.28 -8.56 12.85
CA HIS A 335 1.20 -7.44 11.90
C HIS A 335 -0.05 -6.57 12.13
N ALA A 336 -1.19 -7.15 12.52
CA ALA A 336 -2.37 -6.36 12.91
C ALA A 336 -2.09 -5.47 14.12
N LEU A 337 -1.37 -5.98 15.13
CA LEU A 337 -0.95 -5.20 16.31
C LEU A 337 0.07 -4.11 15.96
N LEU A 338 0.97 -4.36 14.99
CA LEU A 338 1.86 -3.33 14.44
C LEU A 338 1.10 -2.31 13.59
N GLY A 339 0.03 -2.72 12.89
CA GLY A 339 -0.90 -1.83 12.20
C GLY A 339 -1.57 -0.86 13.16
N VAL A 340 -1.99 -1.33 14.34
CA VAL A 340 -2.49 -0.49 15.44
C VAL A 340 -1.44 0.53 15.88
N TRP A 341 -0.19 0.12 16.10
CA TRP A 341 0.91 1.05 16.41
C TRP A 341 1.06 2.11 15.31
N ASN A 342 1.15 1.69 14.05
CA ASN A 342 1.34 2.61 12.93
C ASN A 342 0.19 3.62 12.84
N TYR A 343 -1.06 3.17 12.98
CA TYR A 343 -2.22 4.06 12.99
C TYR A 343 -2.12 5.10 14.11
N VAL A 344 -1.89 4.67 15.37
CA VAL A 344 -1.77 5.58 16.52
C VAL A 344 -0.58 6.53 16.37
N HIS A 345 0.55 6.04 15.86
CA HIS A 345 1.75 6.83 15.66
C HIS A 345 1.53 7.95 14.62
N TYR A 346 0.89 7.67 13.49
CA TYR A 346 0.66 8.70 12.48
C TYR A 346 -0.56 9.58 12.79
N SER A 347 -1.65 9.03 13.33
CA SER A 347 -2.90 9.78 13.61
C SER A 347 -2.88 10.55 14.92
N GLY A 348 -2.15 10.06 15.94
CA GLY A 348 -2.30 10.53 17.32
C GLY A 348 -3.67 10.23 17.94
N ASP A 349 -4.48 9.32 17.37
CA ASP A 349 -5.85 9.02 17.82
C ASP A 349 -5.87 8.17 19.11
N VAL A 350 -5.53 8.81 20.22
CA VAL A 350 -5.51 8.19 21.55
C VAL A 350 -6.92 7.83 22.05
N ALA A 351 -7.97 8.52 21.60
CA ALA A 351 -9.34 8.21 21.97
C ALA A 351 -9.80 6.87 21.35
N TRP A 352 -9.47 6.66 20.07
CA TRP A 352 -9.67 5.36 19.41
C TRP A 352 -8.85 4.26 20.09
N MET A 353 -7.58 4.51 20.39
CA MET A 353 -6.75 3.53 21.09
C MET A 353 -7.31 3.20 22.47
N ALA A 354 -7.79 4.18 23.25
CA ALA A 354 -8.43 3.94 24.54
C ALA A 354 -9.64 3.02 24.42
N ARG A 355 -10.50 3.23 23.40
CA ARG A 355 -11.67 2.40 23.11
C ARG A 355 -11.28 0.96 22.78
N TYR A 356 -10.26 0.76 21.95
CA TYR A 356 -9.84 -0.56 21.48
C TYR A 356 -8.81 -1.25 22.39
N TRP A 357 -8.27 -0.57 23.40
CA TRP A 357 -7.27 -1.12 24.31
C TRP A 357 -7.68 -2.47 24.94
N PRO A 358 -8.93 -2.68 25.42
CA PRO A 358 -9.32 -3.98 25.93
C PRO A 358 -9.22 -5.11 24.89
N ALA A 359 -9.61 -4.85 23.64
CA ALA A 359 -9.53 -5.82 22.54
C ALA A 359 -8.07 -6.07 22.12
N TYR A 360 -7.27 -5.01 22.00
CA TYR A 360 -5.83 -5.07 21.75
C TYR A 360 -5.12 -5.93 22.81
N ARG A 361 -5.44 -5.74 24.09
CA ARG A 361 -4.87 -6.54 25.18
C ARG A 361 -5.24 -8.01 25.12
N ARG A 362 -6.44 -8.36 24.64
CA ARG A 362 -6.80 -9.76 24.41
C ARG A 362 -5.95 -10.38 23.29
N ALA A 363 -5.76 -9.65 22.19
CA ALA A 363 -4.88 -10.08 21.10
C ALA A 363 -3.44 -10.24 21.57
N LEU A 364 -2.86 -9.24 22.23
CA LEU A 364 -1.51 -9.33 22.80
C LEU A 364 -1.35 -10.56 23.70
N ARG A 365 -2.36 -10.89 24.52
CA ARG A 365 -2.31 -12.07 25.39
C ARG A 365 -2.23 -13.38 24.61
N VAL A 366 -2.82 -13.47 23.42
CA VAL A 366 -2.65 -14.63 22.53
C VAL A 366 -1.18 -14.81 22.19
N SER A 367 -0.50 -13.74 21.77
CA SER A 367 0.93 -13.77 21.46
C SER A 367 1.81 -14.05 22.69
N LEU A 368 1.54 -13.41 23.83
CA LEU A 368 2.33 -13.60 25.05
C LEU A 368 2.29 -15.05 25.56
N ARG A 369 1.17 -15.77 25.36
CA ARG A 369 1.06 -17.20 25.70
C ARG A 369 1.94 -18.10 24.83
N ARG A 370 2.40 -17.61 23.68
CA ARG A 370 3.31 -18.32 22.78
C ARG A 370 4.78 -18.08 23.11
N TRP A 371 5.10 -17.10 23.96
CA TRP A 371 6.46 -16.91 24.43
C TRP A 371 6.84 -18.01 25.43
N ASN A 372 7.95 -18.71 25.16
CA ASN A 372 8.44 -19.79 25.99
C ASN A 372 9.53 -19.31 26.93
N ARG A 373 9.22 -19.20 28.23
CA ARG A 373 10.17 -18.74 29.26
C ARG A 373 11.48 -19.53 29.37
N TYR A 374 11.49 -20.80 28.96
CA TYR A 374 12.68 -21.66 29.03
C TYR A 374 13.58 -21.48 27.81
N ARG A 375 13.00 -21.16 26.66
CA ARG A 375 13.73 -20.89 25.42
C ARG A 375 14.04 -19.41 25.25
N GLY A 376 13.31 -18.52 25.93
CA GLY A 376 13.38 -17.07 25.76
C GLY A 376 12.84 -16.58 24.41
N LEU A 377 12.15 -17.42 23.64
CA LEU A 377 11.71 -17.14 22.27
C LEU A 377 10.20 -17.37 22.09
N PHE A 378 9.64 -16.70 21.10
CA PHE A 378 8.27 -16.87 20.61
C PHE A 378 8.13 -18.15 19.78
N TRP A 379 7.12 -18.96 20.11
CA TRP A 379 6.75 -20.14 19.35
C TRP A 379 5.60 -19.84 18.37
N CYS A 380 5.91 -19.77 17.08
CA CYS A 380 4.91 -19.67 16.03
C CYS A 380 4.14 -21.00 15.94
N TRP A 381 2.84 -20.98 16.17
CA TRP A 381 2.02 -22.19 16.17
C TRP A 381 1.38 -22.45 14.80
N SER A 382 0.88 -21.40 14.16
CA SER A 382 0.32 -21.49 12.81
C SER A 382 1.41 -21.69 11.76
N THR A 383 1.05 -22.38 10.69
CA THR A 383 1.88 -22.55 9.49
C THR A 383 1.45 -21.63 8.35
N ALA A 384 0.42 -20.79 8.56
CA ALA A 384 -0.06 -19.82 7.58
C ALA A 384 0.78 -18.53 7.61
N ASP A 385 1.10 -18.00 6.44
CA ASP A 385 1.93 -16.80 6.25
C ASP A 385 1.86 -16.31 4.78
N TRP A 386 2.70 -15.33 4.40
CA TRP A 386 2.81 -14.71 3.07
C TRP A 386 3.22 -15.64 1.91
N LEU A 387 3.02 -16.96 2.06
CA LEU A 387 3.19 -18.05 1.09
C LEU A 387 4.59 -18.69 1.11
N ARG A 388 5.29 -18.60 2.25
CA ARG A 388 6.54 -19.32 2.51
C ARG A 388 6.32 -20.71 3.14
N PRO A 389 6.93 -21.79 2.59
CA PRO A 389 6.85 -23.12 3.18
C PRO A 389 7.68 -23.22 4.45
N GLY A 390 7.14 -23.94 5.45
CA GLY A 390 7.86 -24.27 6.67
C GLY A 390 7.82 -23.22 7.77
N GLN A 391 6.82 -22.33 7.73
CA GLN A 391 6.43 -21.51 8.87
C GLN A 391 6.06 -22.36 10.09
N GLY A 392 6.15 -21.77 11.28
CA GLY A 392 5.88 -22.42 12.58
C GLY A 392 7.15 -22.60 13.41
N GLY A 393 7.02 -23.11 14.63
CA GLY A 393 8.12 -23.32 15.58
C GLY A 393 8.82 -22.01 16.03
N TYR A 394 10.08 -22.13 16.47
CA TYR A 394 10.91 -20.95 16.77
C TYR A 394 11.52 -20.41 15.48
N ASN A 395 10.69 -19.73 14.70
CA ASN A 395 11.04 -19.13 13.42
C ASN A 395 11.64 -17.72 13.61
N SER A 396 12.67 -17.38 12.82
CA SER A 396 13.43 -16.13 12.90
C SER A 396 12.58 -14.88 12.66
N GLU A 397 11.77 -14.88 11.60
CA GLU A 397 10.85 -13.79 11.25
C GLU A 397 9.80 -13.57 12.34
N ALA A 398 9.06 -14.61 12.73
CA ALA A 398 8.01 -14.50 13.74
C ALA A 398 8.53 -13.96 15.09
N ASN A 399 9.76 -14.33 15.47
CA ASN A 399 10.42 -13.79 16.65
C ASN A 399 10.78 -12.31 16.48
N GLY A 400 11.27 -11.89 15.31
CA GLY A 400 11.50 -10.48 15.01
C GLY A 400 10.22 -9.65 15.14
N ILE A 401 9.13 -10.08 14.49
CA ILE A 401 7.83 -9.39 14.53
C ILE A 401 7.29 -9.33 15.97
N PHE A 402 7.38 -10.42 16.73
CA PHE A 402 6.93 -10.46 18.13
C PHE A 402 7.73 -9.51 19.02
N TYR A 403 9.06 -9.47 18.89
CA TYR A 403 9.90 -8.52 19.63
C TYR A 403 9.46 -7.07 19.36
N LEU A 404 9.30 -6.70 18.09
CA LEU A 404 8.87 -5.34 17.73
C LEU A 404 7.46 -5.06 18.25
N THR A 405 6.56 -6.03 18.22
CA THR A 405 5.19 -5.91 18.76
C THR A 405 5.21 -5.62 20.26
N VAL A 406 6.04 -6.31 21.03
CA VAL A 406 6.21 -6.05 22.47
C VAL A 406 6.79 -4.66 22.72
N LYS A 407 7.84 -4.27 21.98
CA LYS A 407 8.45 -2.93 22.06
C LYS A 407 7.42 -1.83 21.75
N LYS A 408 6.64 -1.99 20.68
CA LYS A 408 5.58 -1.03 20.31
C LYS A 408 4.38 -1.06 21.26
N THR A 409 4.08 -2.17 21.91
CA THR A 409 3.07 -2.22 22.99
C THR A 409 3.47 -1.31 24.16
N LEU A 410 4.74 -1.39 24.59
CA LEU A 410 5.27 -0.52 25.64
C LEU A 410 5.20 0.95 25.23
N ALA A 411 5.53 1.26 23.98
CA ALA A 411 5.41 2.62 23.43
C ALA A 411 3.95 3.13 23.40
N ILE A 412 2.98 2.30 23.01
CA ILE A 412 1.55 2.66 23.08
C ILE A 412 1.17 2.95 24.53
N ALA A 413 1.57 2.09 25.48
CA ALA A 413 1.26 2.29 26.89
C ALA A 413 1.87 3.58 27.45
N GLU A 414 3.09 3.95 27.02
CA GLU A 414 3.73 5.22 27.37
C GLU A 414 2.92 6.41 26.85
N ILE A 415 2.45 6.36 25.59
CA ILE A 415 1.59 7.37 24.96
C ILE A 415 0.27 7.53 25.72
N MET A 416 -0.40 6.42 26.02
CA MET A 416 -1.69 6.41 26.72
C MET A 416 -1.55 6.86 28.19
N GLY A 417 -0.38 6.61 28.80
CA GLY A 417 -0.02 7.01 30.15
C GLY A 417 -0.47 6.04 31.26
N PRO A 418 -0.48 6.48 32.53
CA PRO A 418 -0.73 5.61 33.69
C PRO A 418 -2.07 4.90 33.63
N GLY A 419 -2.10 3.62 34.05
CA GLY A 419 -3.31 2.81 34.15
C GLY A 419 -3.56 1.84 32.98
N TYR A 420 -2.85 2.00 31.86
CA TYR A 420 -2.99 1.11 30.70
C TYR A 420 -2.21 -0.20 30.84
N LEU A 421 -1.00 -0.12 31.41
CA LEU A 421 -0.22 -1.26 31.91
C LEU A 421 0.09 -1.07 33.40
N SER A 422 0.02 -2.16 34.16
CA SER A 422 0.58 -2.20 35.51
C SER A 422 2.11 -2.23 35.49
N MET A 423 2.73 -1.86 36.60
CA MET A 423 4.20 -1.93 36.75
C MET A 423 4.73 -3.37 36.62
N GLU A 424 3.94 -4.38 36.99
CA GLU A 424 4.30 -5.80 36.82
C GLU A 424 4.25 -6.21 35.36
N GLU A 425 3.20 -5.83 34.62
CA GLU A 425 3.09 -6.10 33.19
C GLU A 425 4.20 -5.41 32.40
N ALA A 426 4.48 -4.14 32.69
CA ALA A 426 5.58 -3.42 32.04
C ALA A 426 6.94 -4.09 32.30
N ARG A 427 7.20 -4.56 33.54
CA ARG A 427 8.41 -5.33 33.86
C ARG A 427 8.47 -6.65 33.09
N MET A 428 7.38 -7.42 33.07
CA MET A 428 7.31 -8.68 32.33
C MET A 428 7.60 -8.49 30.83
N LEU A 429 7.05 -7.43 30.21
CA LEU A 429 7.33 -7.15 28.80
C LEU A 429 8.79 -6.78 28.55
N ASN A 430 9.42 -5.99 29.44
CA ASN A 430 10.84 -5.70 29.37
C ASN A 430 11.70 -6.97 29.56
N ASP A 431 11.35 -7.83 30.52
CA ASP A 431 12.04 -9.10 30.74
C ASP A 431 11.97 -10.01 29.50
N ILE A 432 10.83 -10.01 28.78
CA ILE A 432 10.67 -10.71 27.50
C ILE A 432 11.64 -10.14 26.46
N LEU A 433 11.71 -8.82 26.30
CA LEU A 433 12.62 -8.18 25.34
C LEU A 433 14.08 -8.57 25.62
N SER A 434 14.55 -8.41 26.86
CA SER A 434 15.91 -8.78 27.25
C SER A 434 16.21 -10.27 27.09
N ALA A 435 15.23 -11.13 27.37
CA ALA A 435 15.38 -12.57 27.14
C ALA A 435 15.50 -12.90 25.64
N MET A 436 14.74 -12.22 24.78
CA MET A 436 14.84 -12.42 23.34
C MET A 436 16.17 -11.94 22.78
N GLU A 437 16.63 -10.75 23.16
CA GLU A 437 17.96 -10.21 22.78
C GLU A 437 19.09 -11.19 23.09
N LEU A 438 19.02 -11.88 24.23
CA LEU A 438 20.01 -12.88 24.62
C LEU A 438 19.85 -14.21 23.86
N ASN A 439 18.62 -14.70 23.70
CA ASN A 439 18.37 -16.06 23.22
C ASN A 439 18.21 -16.17 21.69
N TYR A 440 17.99 -15.06 20.98
CA TYR A 440 17.87 -15.05 19.52
C TYR A 440 19.15 -15.55 18.82
N GLU A 441 20.30 -15.44 19.49
CA GLU A 441 21.60 -15.95 19.02
C GLU A 441 21.60 -17.45 18.73
N ILE A 442 20.67 -18.24 19.30
CA ILE A 442 20.55 -19.67 18.98
C ILE A 442 20.26 -19.95 17.50
N LEU A 443 19.65 -18.98 16.79
CA LEU A 443 19.37 -19.07 15.36
C LEU A 443 20.61 -18.72 14.52
N TRP A 444 21.65 -18.12 15.10
CA TRP A 444 22.79 -17.62 14.35
C TRP A 444 23.68 -18.76 13.80
N ASP A 445 24.10 -18.62 12.55
CA ASP A 445 25.13 -19.43 11.93
C ASP A 445 26.34 -18.53 11.61
N GLU A 446 27.41 -18.69 12.39
CA GLU A 446 28.65 -17.93 12.25
C GLU A 446 29.34 -18.16 10.89
N GLU A 447 29.27 -19.38 10.33
CA GLU A 447 29.90 -19.72 9.06
C GLU A 447 29.18 -19.04 7.89
N LYS A 448 27.85 -18.98 7.95
CA LYS A 448 27.04 -18.36 6.90
C LYS A 448 26.85 -16.85 7.09
N GLY A 449 27.05 -16.35 8.30
CA GLY A 449 26.80 -14.96 8.65
C GLY A 449 25.33 -14.59 8.50
N PHE A 450 24.43 -15.49 8.91
CA PHE A 450 22.98 -15.33 8.87
C PHE A 450 22.29 -16.06 10.02
N TYR A 451 21.11 -15.58 10.41
CA TYR A 451 20.17 -16.36 11.20
C TYR A 451 19.50 -17.41 10.32
N ARG A 452 19.34 -18.62 10.87
CA ARG A 452 18.58 -19.73 10.30
C ARG A 452 17.09 -19.41 10.31
N ASP A 453 16.37 -20.07 9.42
CA ASP A 453 14.92 -19.98 9.32
C ASP A 453 14.23 -20.39 10.62
N ASN A 454 14.65 -21.54 11.18
CA ASN A 454 14.08 -22.12 12.38
C ASN A 454 15.14 -22.94 13.14
N ILE A 455 14.96 -23.10 14.46
CA ILE A 455 15.89 -23.87 15.29
C ILE A 455 15.78 -25.39 15.08
N ASP A 456 14.60 -25.90 14.71
CA ASP A 456 14.27 -27.32 14.69
C ASP A 456 14.13 -27.84 13.27
N THR A 457 13.35 -27.16 12.44
CA THR A 457 13.10 -27.51 11.04
C THR A 457 13.90 -26.60 10.11
N ARG A 458 14.06 -26.98 8.84
CA ARG A 458 14.63 -26.11 7.78
C ARG A 458 15.93 -25.36 8.15
N ARG A 459 16.77 -25.97 9.00
CA ARG A 459 17.98 -25.34 9.57
C ARG A 459 18.97 -24.84 8.52
N ASN A 460 18.93 -25.38 7.30
CA ASN A 460 19.83 -25.00 6.19
C ASN A 460 19.29 -23.85 5.34
N ILE A 461 18.14 -23.27 5.69
CA ILE A 461 17.56 -22.09 5.05
C ILE A 461 17.92 -20.86 5.89
N TYR A 462 18.34 -19.79 5.22
CA TYR A 462 18.74 -18.52 5.84
C TYR A 462 17.89 -17.43 5.21
N PRO A 463 16.67 -17.21 5.72
CA PRO A 463 15.62 -16.53 4.99
C PRO A 463 15.90 -15.02 4.87
N GLN A 464 15.41 -14.40 3.79
CA GLN A 464 15.51 -12.97 3.56
C GLN A 464 14.66 -12.22 4.59
N ASP A 465 13.40 -12.61 4.75
CA ASP A 465 12.46 -12.01 5.71
C ASP A 465 13.00 -12.05 7.15
N GLY A 466 13.39 -13.20 7.68
CA GLY A 466 13.82 -13.37 9.06
C GLY A 466 15.09 -12.62 9.39
N ASN A 467 16.04 -12.55 8.45
CA ASN A 467 17.26 -11.77 8.64
C ASN A 467 17.02 -10.26 8.50
N SER A 468 16.07 -9.85 7.66
CA SER A 468 15.65 -8.45 7.57
C SER A 468 14.91 -8.01 8.84
N TRP A 469 14.00 -8.84 9.34
CA TRP A 469 13.28 -8.63 10.60
C TRP A 469 14.19 -8.61 11.81
N ALA A 470 15.26 -9.43 11.84
CA ALA A 470 16.26 -9.37 12.91
C ALA A 470 16.86 -7.96 13.06
N ILE A 471 17.06 -7.24 11.95
CA ILE A 471 17.59 -5.87 11.94
C ILE A 471 16.48 -4.83 12.15
N PHE A 472 15.34 -4.99 11.45
CA PHE A 472 14.24 -4.04 11.51
C PHE A 472 13.62 -3.95 12.91
N SER A 473 13.65 -5.04 13.67
CA SER A 473 13.32 -5.09 15.09
C SER A 473 14.39 -4.45 15.97
N ASP A 474 14.71 -3.19 15.67
CA ASP A 474 15.70 -2.33 16.32
C ASP A 474 15.90 -2.64 17.81
N GLY A 475 17.12 -3.06 18.16
CA GLY A 475 17.50 -3.53 19.50
C GLY A 475 17.67 -5.05 19.62
N LEU A 476 17.02 -5.86 18.76
CA LEU A 476 17.09 -7.32 18.84
C LEU A 476 18.49 -7.88 18.55
N VAL A 477 19.24 -7.25 17.64
CA VAL A 477 20.60 -7.65 17.28
C VAL A 477 21.55 -6.45 17.31
N PRO A 478 22.84 -6.64 17.64
CA PRO A 478 23.80 -5.54 17.66
C PRO A 478 24.11 -5.01 16.25
N ILE A 479 24.47 -3.73 16.15
CA ILE A 479 24.75 -3.05 14.87
C ILE A 479 25.82 -3.75 14.02
N GLU A 480 26.85 -4.32 14.65
CA GLU A 480 27.90 -5.07 13.93
C GLU A 480 27.33 -6.32 13.24
N ARG A 481 26.37 -6.99 13.90
CA ARG A 481 25.66 -8.14 13.34
C ARG A 481 24.74 -7.72 12.19
N ALA A 482 24.03 -6.61 12.35
CA ALA A 482 23.21 -6.02 11.30
C ALA A 482 24.03 -5.69 10.03
N LYS A 483 25.22 -5.09 10.18
CA LYS A 483 26.14 -4.81 9.07
C LYS A 483 26.62 -6.07 8.35
N VAL A 484 26.88 -7.16 9.07
CA VAL A 484 27.24 -8.46 8.46
C VAL A 484 26.08 -9.00 7.62
N ILE A 485 24.88 -9.06 8.20
CA ILE A 485 23.68 -9.56 7.53
C ILE A 485 23.36 -8.71 6.29
N SER A 486 23.32 -7.38 6.42
CA SER A 486 23.10 -6.43 5.33
C SER A 486 24.04 -6.67 4.14
N ARG A 487 25.35 -6.75 4.39
CA ARG A 487 26.34 -7.02 3.35
C ARG A 487 26.17 -8.41 2.72
N ASN A 488 25.75 -9.41 3.50
CA ASN A 488 25.53 -10.74 2.97
C ASN A 488 24.22 -10.86 2.18
N LEU A 489 23.15 -10.19 2.58
CA LEU A 489 21.91 -10.09 1.80
C LEU A 489 22.20 -9.45 0.44
N ARG A 490 22.95 -8.34 0.43
CA ARG A 490 23.38 -7.66 -0.79
C ARG A 490 24.12 -8.58 -1.78
N LYS A 491 24.95 -9.49 -1.29
CA LYS A 491 25.68 -10.46 -2.15
C LYS A 491 24.76 -11.46 -2.85
N ARG A 492 23.51 -11.66 -2.39
CA ARG A 492 22.56 -12.60 -2.98
C ARG A 492 21.80 -12.03 -4.17
N TRP A 493 21.83 -10.71 -4.35
CA TRP A 493 21.02 -10.08 -5.39
C TRP A 493 21.41 -10.56 -6.78
N ASN A 494 20.39 -10.80 -7.60
CA ASN A 494 20.56 -11.03 -9.03
C ASN A 494 20.19 -9.75 -9.81
N LYS A 495 20.16 -9.78 -11.14
CA LYS A 495 19.85 -8.57 -11.93
C LYS A 495 18.44 -8.01 -11.74
N TYR A 496 17.49 -8.77 -11.18
CA TYR A 496 16.10 -8.37 -11.00
C TYR A 496 15.72 -8.02 -9.56
N GLY A 497 16.53 -8.39 -8.58
CA GLY A 497 16.26 -8.05 -7.17
C GLY A 497 16.88 -9.03 -6.18
N ALA A 498 16.32 -9.03 -4.97
CA ALA A 498 16.74 -9.87 -3.86
C ALA A 498 15.90 -11.17 -3.82
N PRO A 499 16.53 -12.36 -3.98
CA PRO A 499 15.80 -13.62 -3.88
C PRO A 499 15.35 -13.92 -2.45
N ALA A 500 14.07 -14.26 -2.28
CA ALA A 500 13.47 -14.69 -1.03
C ALA A 500 13.62 -16.21 -0.86
N VAL A 501 14.78 -16.66 -0.38
CA VAL A 501 15.19 -18.08 -0.37
C VAL A 501 14.27 -19.01 0.45
N GLU A 502 13.49 -18.45 1.37
CA GLU A 502 12.44 -19.11 2.13
C GLU A 502 11.35 -19.70 1.24
N MET A 503 11.08 -19.06 0.09
CA MET A 503 10.20 -19.55 -0.96
C MET A 503 11.01 -19.76 -2.26
N PRO A 504 11.30 -21.01 -2.65
CA PRO A 504 12.12 -21.28 -3.83
C PRO A 504 11.66 -20.54 -5.10
N ASN A 505 12.61 -20.12 -5.93
CA ASN A 505 12.38 -19.45 -7.21
C ASN A 505 11.61 -18.11 -7.12
N THR A 506 11.67 -17.40 -5.98
CA THR A 506 10.86 -16.19 -5.74
C THR A 506 11.69 -14.94 -5.46
N ILE A 507 11.26 -13.80 -6.00
CA ILE A 507 11.56 -12.45 -5.53
C ILE A 507 10.25 -11.85 -5.02
N SER A 508 10.24 -11.46 -3.74
CA SER A 508 9.06 -10.92 -3.06
C SER A 508 9.31 -9.47 -2.65
N PRO A 509 8.55 -8.50 -3.19
CA PRO A 509 8.55 -7.11 -2.73
C PRO A 509 8.19 -6.96 -1.25
N PHE A 510 7.44 -7.91 -0.67
CA PHE A 510 7.15 -7.92 0.77
C PHE A 510 8.42 -8.15 1.58
N ALA A 511 9.11 -9.28 1.38
CA ALA A 511 10.36 -9.60 2.06
C ALA A 511 11.45 -8.54 1.76
N THR A 512 11.52 -8.09 0.50
CA THR A 512 12.50 -7.10 0.08
C THR A 512 12.21 -5.71 0.65
N GLY A 513 10.95 -5.36 0.89
CA GLY A 513 10.57 -4.13 1.58
C GLY A 513 11.19 -4.05 2.99
N PHE A 514 11.18 -5.17 3.72
CA PHE A 514 11.89 -5.26 5.00
C PHE A 514 13.40 -5.20 4.84
N GLU A 515 13.97 -5.79 3.78
CA GLU A 515 15.40 -5.70 3.49
C GLU A 515 15.85 -4.24 3.23
N LEU A 516 15.03 -3.43 2.54
CA LEU A 516 15.31 -1.99 2.37
C LEU A 516 15.46 -1.27 3.72
N ILE A 517 14.54 -1.53 4.64
CA ILE A 517 14.56 -0.94 5.99
C ILE A 517 15.77 -1.47 6.77
N ALA A 518 16.04 -2.78 6.69
CA ALA A 518 17.18 -3.42 7.33
C ALA A 518 18.53 -2.83 6.87
N HIS A 519 18.68 -2.51 5.57
CA HIS A 519 19.88 -1.83 5.09
C HIS A 519 20.06 -0.46 5.73
N CYS A 520 19.00 0.34 5.84
CA CYS A 520 19.07 1.67 6.47
C CYS A 520 19.44 1.55 7.95
N TYR A 521 18.83 0.60 8.67
CA TYR A 521 19.08 0.35 10.10
C TYR A 521 20.48 -0.26 10.35
N ALA A 522 21.07 -0.91 9.35
CA ALA A 522 22.47 -1.35 9.36
C ALA A 522 23.46 -0.24 8.96
N GLU A 523 23.02 1.01 8.80
CA GLU A 523 23.80 2.16 8.30
C GLU A 523 24.31 2.00 6.84
N GLU A 524 23.68 1.13 6.06
CA GLU A 524 24.04 0.77 4.68
C GLU A 524 23.03 1.37 3.67
N HIS A 525 22.69 2.65 3.83
CA HIS A 525 21.64 3.35 3.04
C HIS A 525 21.81 3.26 1.52
N GLN A 526 23.06 3.26 1.03
CA GLN A 526 23.33 3.06 -0.40
C GLN A 526 22.81 1.70 -0.89
N SER A 527 22.83 0.68 -0.04
CA SER A 527 22.28 -0.64 -0.37
C SER A 527 20.78 -0.61 -0.55
N ALA A 528 20.04 0.12 0.28
CA ALA A 528 18.61 0.30 0.07
C ALA A 528 18.34 0.94 -1.30
N VAL A 529 19.05 2.03 -1.65
CA VAL A 529 18.84 2.75 -2.91
C VAL A 529 19.22 1.91 -4.13
N ASP A 530 20.34 1.18 -4.09
CA ASP A 530 20.74 0.28 -5.18
C ASP A 530 19.73 -0.85 -5.40
N LEU A 531 19.14 -1.38 -4.31
CA LEU A 531 18.12 -2.41 -4.38
C LEU A 531 16.80 -1.86 -4.95
N MET A 532 16.41 -0.63 -4.57
CA MET A 532 15.26 0.07 -5.18
C MET A 532 15.45 0.20 -6.70
N ARG A 533 16.58 0.73 -7.16
CA ARG A 533 16.86 0.89 -8.60
C ARG A 533 16.83 -0.43 -9.35
N ARG A 534 17.37 -1.49 -8.73
CA ARG A 534 17.44 -2.84 -9.32
C ARG A 534 16.08 -3.50 -9.41
N MET A 535 15.36 -3.59 -8.31
CA MET A 535 14.13 -4.36 -8.21
C MET A 535 12.91 -3.54 -8.59
N TRP A 536 12.69 -2.39 -7.96
CA TRP A 536 11.54 -1.55 -8.28
C TRP A 536 11.70 -0.86 -9.64
N GLY A 537 12.92 -0.56 -10.07
CA GLY A 537 13.17 -0.14 -11.45
C GLY A 537 12.78 -1.23 -12.47
N TYR A 538 13.09 -2.50 -12.19
CA TYR A 538 12.62 -3.62 -13.00
C TYR A 538 11.08 -3.78 -12.94
N MET A 539 10.46 -3.62 -11.77
CA MET A 539 9.00 -3.68 -11.65
C MET A 539 8.27 -2.52 -12.37
N LEU A 540 8.96 -1.43 -12.72
CA LEU A 540 8.41 -0.37 -13.58
C LEU A 540 8.62 -0.65 -15.05
N ASP A 541 9.86 -0.89 -15.45
CA ASP A 541 10.30 -0.85 -16.85
C ASP A 541 10.49 -2.25 -17.47
N GLY A 542 10.36 -3.31 -16.66
CA GLY A 542 10.48 -4.69 -17.08
C GLY A 542 9.37 -5.11 -18.05
N GLN A 543 9.67 -6.12 -18.86
CA GLN A 543 8.71 -6.68 -19.80
C GLN A 543 7.46 -7.18 -19.08
N GLY A 544 6.28 -6.76 -19.54
CA GLY A 544 5.00 -7.15 -18.97
C GLY A 544 4.55 -6.32 -17.77
N MET A 545 5.34 -5.34 -17.31
CA MET A 545 4.98 -4.47 -16.19
C MET A 545 4.05 -3.32 -16.62
N THR A 546 3.44 -2.65 -15.65
CA THR A 546 2.43 -1.60 -15.89
C THR A 546 3.05 -0.20 -16.08
N ASN A 547 4.30 0.00 -15.67
CA ASN A 547 4.97 1.31 -15.57
C ASN A 547 4.35 2.31 -14.59
N SER A 548 3.35 1.88 -13.80
CA SER A 548 2.56 2.76 -12.95
C SER A 548 2.43 2.26 -11.51
N THR A 549 2.50 0.94 -11.32
CA THR A 549 2.24 0.26 -10.04
C THR A 549 3.22 -0.90 -9.84
N PHE A 550 3.21 -1.49 -8.65
CA PHE A 550 4.09 -2.58 -8.28
C PHE A 550 3.34 -3.88 -8.00
N LEU A 551 3.92 -4.98 -8.49
CA LEU A 551 3.36 -6.31 -8.43
C LEU A 551 3.57 -7.01 -7.07
N GLU A 552 2.79 -8.06 -6.85
CA GLU A 552 2.78 -8.87 -5.63
C GLU A 552 4.05 -9.71 -5.46
N GLY A 553 4.60 -10.27 -6.54
CA GLY A 553 5.87 -11.00 -6.55
C GLY A 553 6.19 -11.62 -7.90
N PHE A 554 7.43 -12.04 -8.12
CA PHE A 554 7.84 -12.63 -9.42
C PHE A 554 8.97 -13.64 -9.24
N THR A 555 9.35 -14.34 -10.31
CA THR A 555 10.41 -15.34 -10.24
C THR A 555 11.80 -14.72 -10.28
N ILE A 556 12.81 -15.45 -9.80
CA ILE A 556 14.22 -14.98 -9.78
C ILE A 556 14.81 -14.73 -11.18
N ASP A 557 14.16 -15.19 -12.25
CA ASP A 557 14.53 -14.96 -13.64
C ASP A 557 13.79 -13.76 -14.27
N GLY A 558 12.98 -13.04 -13.49
CA GLY A 558 12.24 -11.85 -13.89
C GLY A 558 10.83 -12.13 -14.43
N ASN A 559 10.46 -13.39 -14.68
CA ASN A 559 9.16 -13.68 -15.28
C ASN A 559 7.99 -13.31 -14.35
N ILE A 560 6.90 -12.83 -14.94
CA ILE A 560 5.65 -12.51 -14.23
C ILE A 560 4.95 -13.82 -13.87
N LYS A 561 5.44 -14.42 -12.78
CA LYS A 561 4.91 -15.61 -12.16
C LYS A 561 5.20 -15.52 -10.68
N TYR A 562 4.17 -15.54 -9.86
CA TYR A 562 4.37 -15.75 -8.43
C TYR A 562 4.21 -17.25 -8.15
N PRO A 563 5.26 -17.96 -7.66
CA PRO A 563 5.22 -19.42 -7.51
C PRO A 563 4.11 -19.97 -6.62
N ALA A 564 3.48 -19.11 -5.81
CA ALA A 564 2.32 -19.46 -5.01
C ALA A 564 1.06 -19.82 -5.84
N TYR A 565 0.99 -19.42 -7.11
CA TYR A 565 -0.22 -19.52 -7.93
C TYR A 565 -0.07 -20.50 -9.08
N GLY A 566 -1.14 -21.22 -9.39
CA GLY A 566 -1.21 -22.07 -10.58
C GLY A 566 -1.11 -21.27 -11.88
N SER A 567 -1.78 -20.11 -11.96
CA SER A 567 -1.74 -19.18 -13.12
C SER A 567 -0.80 -17.99 -12.86
N SER A 568 -0.14 -17.50 -13.91
CA SER A 568 0.60 -16.22 -13.88
C SER A 568 -0.31 -15.00 -13.85
N GLU A 569 -1.49 -15.10 -14.46
CA GLU A 569 -2.44 -13.99 -14.64
C GLU A 569 -3.11 -13.59 -13.32
N ARG A 570 -3.07 -14.47 -12.32
CA ARG A 570 -3.55 -14.22 -10.95
C ARG A 570 -2.68 -13.23 -10.18
N ASN A 571 -1.41 -13.13 -10.52
CA ASN A 571 -0.45 -12.25 -9.86
C ASN A 571 -0.91 -10.80 -9.98
N SER A 572 -1.08 -10.10 -8.85
CA SER A 572 -1.52 -8.71 -8.87
C SER A 572 -0.38 -7.80 -9.35
N HIS A 573 -0.65 -6.83 -10.23
CA HIS A 573 0.31 -5.76 -10.58
C HIS A 573 0.11 -4.48 -9.78
N ALA A 574 -0.78 -4.50 -8.79
CA ALA A 574 -0.95 -3.45 -7.80
C ALA A 574 -1.22 -4.12 -6.44
N HIS A 575 -0.18 -4.23 -5.61
CA HIS A 575 -0.26 -4.88 -4.30
C HIS A 575 0.43 -4.05 -3.22
N GLY A 576 -0.26 -3.70 -2.15
CA GLY A 576 0.12 -2.70 -1.15
C GLY A 576 1.44 -3.02 -0.45
N TRP A 577 1.74 -4.30 -0.23
CA TRP A 577 2.99 -4.74 0.38
C TRP A 577 4.26 -4.46 -0.43
N SER A 578 4.13 -3.98 -1.67
CA SER A 578 5.24 -3.68 -2.58
C SER A 578 5.65 -2.21 -2.54
N SER A 579 5.06 -1.41 -1.65
CA SER A 579 5.24 0.04 -1.54
C SER A 579 6.40 0.50 -0.65
N GLY A 580 7.25 -0.43 -0.16
CA GLY A 580 8.37 -0.14 0.74
C GLY A 580 9.24 1.08 0.38
N PRO A 581 9.62 1.31 -0.90
CA PRO A 581 10.42 2.47 -1.27
C PRO A 581 9.79 3.82 -0.94
N THR A 582 8.46 3.96 -1.04
CA THR A 582 7.76 5.22 -0.75
C THR A 582 8.01 5.65 0.70
N TYR A 583 7.95 4.70 1.63
CA TYR A 583 8.31 4.91 3.02
C TYR A 583 9.81 5.21 3.18
N VAL A 584 10.69 4.31 2.72
CA VAL A 584 12.15 4.41 2.95
C VAL A 584 12.76 5.67 2.33
N LEU A 585 12.35 6.08 1.13
CA LEU A 585 12.83 7.33 0.52
C LEU A 585 12.43 8.56 1.34
N SER A 586 11.24 8.57 1.93
CA SER A 586 10.72 9.69 2.72
C SER A 586 11.36 9.77 4.10
N THR A 587 11.59 8.63 4.74
CA THR A 587 12.01 8.58 6.16
C THR A 587 13.49 8.31 6.36
N GLU A 588 14.13 7.55 5.47
CA GLU A 588 15.53 7.15 5.60
C GLU A 588 16.45 7.97 4.68
N ILE A 589 16.03 8.27 3.44
CA ILE A 589 16.88 9.02 2.49
C ILE A 589 16.67 10.54 2.61
N LEU A 590 15.43 11.00 2.48
CA LEU A 590 15.05 12.38 2.79
C LEU A 590 15.25 12.68 4.28
N GLY A 591 14.96 11.70 5.14
CA GLY A 591 15.37 11.68 6.53
C GLY A 591 14.33 12.17 7.53
N ILE A 592 13.07 12.38 7.15
CA ILE A 592 12.03 12.85 8.09
C ILE A 592 11.50 11.65 8.90
N LYS A 593 11.72 11.64 10.22
CA LYS A 593 11.24 10.59 11.12
C LYS A 593 10.43 11.20 12.25
N PHE A 594 9.28 10.61 12.54
CA PHE A 594 8.50 10.99 13.71
C PHE A 594 8.91 10.14 14.90
N ILE A 595 9.13 10.81 16.03
CA ILE A 595 9.50 10.18 17.30
C ILE A 595 8.23 10.00 18.13
N THR A 596 7.45 11.07 18.26
CA THR A 596 6.15 11.02 18.94
C THR A 596 5.00 11.15 17.93
N PRO A 597 3.77 10.76 18.31
CA PRO A 597 2.65 10.76 17.38
C PRO A 597 2.43 12.07 16.62
N MET A 598 1.99 11.95 15.36
CA MET A 598 1.82 13.03 14.38
C MET A 598 3.07 13.87 14.07
N GLY A 599 4.22 13.58 14.67
CA GLY A 599 5.42 14.40 14.52
C GLY A 599 5.46 15.62 15.45
N TYR A 600 4.81 15.59 16.63
CA TYR A 600 5.04 16.64 17.64
C TYR A 600 6.52 16.74 18.03
N SER A 601 7.19 15.59 18.07
CA SER A 601 8.65 15.51 18.04
C SER A 601 9.15 14.64 16.91
N TRP A 602 10.28 15.04 16.36
CA TRP A 602 10.80 14.51 15.11
C TRP A 602 12.33 14.46 15.11
N LYS A 603 12.87 13.61 14.23
CA LYS A 603 14.28 13.58 13.86
C LYS A 603 14.37 13.79 12.36
N ILE A 604 15.24 14.71 11.93
CA ILE A 604 15.56 14.92 10.51
C ILE A 604 17.03 14.53 10.32
N GLU A 605 17.27 13.43 9.62
CA GLU A 605 18.61 12.89 9.37
C GLU A 605 18.70 12.46 7.91
N PRO A 606 19.07 13.38 7.01
CA PRO A 606 19.21 13.07 5.60
C PRO A 606 20.42 12.19 5.31
N HIS A 607 20.26 11.21 4.42
CA HIS A 607 21.35 10.36 3.96
C HIS A 607 21.61 10.59 2.47
N PHE A 608 22.77 11.16 2.15
CA PHE A 608 23.01 11.65 0.78
C PHE A 608 23.14 10.54 -0.25
N VAL A 609 23.58 9.34 0.17
CA VAL A 609 23.89 8.23 -0.73
C VAL A 609 24.71 8.74 -1.94
N ASP A 610 24.37 8.34 -3.15
CA ASP A 610 24.91 8.87 -4.40
C ASP A 610 24.05 9.96 -5.06
N LEU A 611 23.12 10.59 -4.32
CA LEU A 611 22.29 11.68 -4.81
C LEU A 611 22.95 13.04 -4.60
N ASP A 612 22.72 13.97 -5.54
CA ASP A 612 23.23 15.34 -5.47
C ASP A 612 22.32 16.26 -4.67
N TRP A 613 21.01 16.04 -4.75
CA TRP A 613 20.00 16.80 -4.02
C TRP A 613 18.71 15.99 -3.88
N VAL A 614 17.97 16.31 -2.81
CA VAL A 614 16.60 15.82 -2.59
C VAL A 614 15.78 16.96 -2.00
N GLU A 615 14.52 17.05 -2.42
CA GLU A 615 13.47 17.89 -1.86
C GLU A 615 12.23 17.02 -1.67
N GLY A 616 11.64 17.08 -0.49
CA GLY A 616 10.45 16.31 -0.19
C GLY A 616 9.80 16.72 1.12
N GLY A 617 8.63 16.18 1.38
CA GLY A 617 7.88 16.49 2.57
C GLY A 617 6.56 15.76 2.61
N TYR A 618 5.98 15.69 3.79
CA TYR A 618 4.64 15.17 4.00
C TYR A 618 4.00 15.86 5.21
N ALA A 619 2.67 15.84 5.26
CA ALA A 619 1.92 16.51 6.30
C ALA A 619 1.22 15.53 7.23
N THR A 620 1.00 16.01 8.45
CA THR A 620 0.09 15.38 9.41
C THR A 620 -0.99 16.37 9.81
N ALA A 621 -1.84 15.97 10.77
CA ALA A 621 -2.82 16.88 11.36
C ALA A 621 -2.17 18.08 12.09
N VAL A 622 -0.87 18.05 12.39
CA VAL A 622 -0.18 19.21 13.01
C VAL A 622 0.43 20.17 11.99
N GLY A 623 0.54 19.78 10.71
CA GLY A 623 1.04 20.63 9.64
C GLY A 623 2.02 19.95 8.68
N LYS A 624 2.64 20.74 7.81
CA LYS A 624 3.62 20.29 6.79
C LYS A 624 5.03 20.13 7.37
N PHE A 625 5.66 19.00 7.09
CA PHE A 625 7.10 18.78 7.29
C PHE A 625 7.78 18.75 5.93
N THR A 626 8.80 19.58 5.74
CA THR A 626 9.49 19.70 4.45
C THR A 626 10.98 19.83 4.67
N VAL A 627 11.74 19.07 3.88
CA VAL A 627 13.19 19.03 3.90
C VAL A 627 13.70 19.17 2.47
N LYS A 628 14.70 20.04 2.31
CA LYS A 628 15.42 20.22 1.05
C LYS A 628 16.90 20.24 1.34
N TRP A 629 17.65 19.40 0.64
CA TRP A 629 19.09 19.38 0.80
C TRP A 629 19.81 19.25 -0.53
N LYS A 630 21.02 19.81 -0.58
CA LYS A 630 21.97 19.68 -1.67
C LYS A 630 23.34 19.34 -1.10
N LYS A 631 23.97 18.31 -1.68
CA LYS A 631 25.34 17.91 -1.35
C LYS A 631 26.28 19.10 -1.55
N GLY A 632 27.14 19.37 -0.57
CA GLY A 632 28.03 20.53 -0.60
C GLY A 632 27.50 21.79 0.09
N GLY A 633 26.46 21.69 0.93
CA GLY A 633 26.31 22.61 2.07
C GLY A 633 25.03 23.43 2.19
N LYS A 634 23.90 22.97 1.62
CA LYS A 634 22.59 23.59 1.91
C LYS A 634 21.61 22.53 2.41
N LEU A 635 21.09 22.73 3.62
CA LEU A 635 19.93 22.02 4.16
C LEU A 635 18.90 23.06 4.58
N GLU A 636 17.66 22.87 4.17
CA GLU A 636 16.52 23.67 4.55
C GLU A 636 15.48 22.74 5.20
N VAL A 637 14.99 23.14 6.37
CA VAL A 637 14.02 22.40 7.16
C VAL A 637 12.87 23.34 7.52
N LYS A 638 11.65 22.91 7.22
CA LYS A 638 10.41 23.57 7.62
C LYS A 638 9.53 22.56 8.33
N THR A 639 9.15 22.86 9.57
CA THR A 639 8.26 22.01 10.37
C THR A 639 7.19 22.85 11.07
N PRO A 640 6.06 22.26 11.49
CA PRO A 640 4.94 23.04 11.98
C PRO A 640 5.19 23.72 13.34
N ASN A 641 4.51 24.83 13.58
CA ASN A 641 4.57 25.52 14.87
C ASN A 641 4.11 24.60 16.01
N GLY A 642 4.78 24.67 17.17
CA GLY A 642 4.49 23.81 18.32
C GLY A 642 5.05 22.38 18.21
N THR A 643 5.87 22.10 17.20
CA THR A 643 6.69 20.88 17.12
C THR A 643 8.15 21.18 17.45
N SER A 644 8.95 20.17 17.80
CA SER A 644 10.39 20.34 17.98
C SER A 644 11.14 19.05 17.75
N GLY A 645 12.42 19.12 17.38
CA GLY A 645 13.15 17.90 17.05
C GLY A 645 14.63 18.09 16.88
N ILE A 646 15.30 16.98 16.56
CA ILE A 646 16.74 16.96 16.32
C ILE A 646 16.99 16.88 14.82
N VAL A 647 17.81 17.80 14.30
CA VAL A 647 18.41 17.64 12.98
C VAL A 647 19.82 17.07 13.15
N VAL A 648 20.13 16.05 12.36
CA VAL A 648 21.47 15.52 12.17
C VAL A 648 21.93 15.91 10.77
N TRP A 649 22.98 16.71 10.68
CA TRP A 649 23.53 17.17 9.40
C TRP A 649 25.05 17.27 9.50
N ASP A 650 25.76 16.63 8.55
CA ASP A 650 27.23 16.59 8.51
C ASP A 650 27.87 16.11 9.83
N GLY A 651 27.23 15.15 10.50
CA GLY A 651 27.65 14.63 11.80
C GLY A 651 27.30 15.51 13.01
N GLU A 652 26.82 16.72 12.80
CA GLU A 652 26.38 17.62 13.86
C GLU A 652 24.91 17.39 14.22
N LYS A 653 24.61 17.45 15.53
CA LYS A 653 23.24 17.35 16.05
C LYS A 653 22.79 18.70 16.58
N ARG A 654 21.57 19.13 16.20
CA ARG A 654 20.97 20.35 16.72
C ARG A 654 19.49 20.18 17.01
N THR A 655 19.06 20.71 18.15
CA THR A 655 17.63 20.83 18.47
C THR A 655 17.05 22.08 17.82
N LEU A 656 15.94 21.93 17.10
CA LEU A 656 15.20 23.01 16.46
C LEU A 656 13.75 23.03 16.95
N GLN A 657 13.18 24.24 16.98
CA GLN A 657 11.76 24.47 17.21
C GLN A 657 11.06 24.68 15.86
N GLY A 658 9.88 24.12 15.68
CA GLY A 658 9.07 24.30 14.49
C GLY A 658 8.40 25.68 14.44
N GLY A 659 7.73 25.97 13.32
CA GLY A 659 7.08 27.26 13.04
C GLY A 659 7.96 28.26 12.29
N GLY A 660 9.26 27.97 12.15
CA GLY A 660 10.19 28.72 11.33
C GLY A 660 10.87 27.84 10.27
N ILE A 661 11.43 28.50 9.26
CA ILE A 661 12.29 27.84 8.27
C ILE A 661 13.73 27.96 8.75
N TRP A 662 14.41 26.82 8.84
CA TRP A 662 15.79 26.73 9.29
C TRP A 662 16.69 26.34 8.13
N VAL A 663 17.76 27.11 7.93
CA VAL A 663 18.73 26.87 6.86
C VAL A 663 20.10 26.67 7.47
N TRP A 664 20.77 25.57 7.10
CA TRP A 664 22.16 25.35 7.41
C TRP A 664 23.06 26.01 6.37
N HIS A 665 24.07 26.73 6.86
CA HIS A 665 25.21 27.22 6.10
C HIS A 665 26.50 26.67 6.73
N SER A 666 27.62 26.79 6.01
CA SER A 666 28.94 26.34 6.50
C SER A 666 29.39 26.99 7.81
N ASP A 667 28.78 28.11 8.21
CA ASP A 667 29.07 28.83 9.45
C ASP A 667 27.95 28.75 10.51
N GLY A 668 26.95 27.90 10.28
CA GLY A 668 25.89 27.59 11.25
C GLY A 668 24.47 27.74 10.71
N TRP A 669 23.49 27.43 11.57
CA TRP A 669 22.07 27.57 11.24
C TRP A 669 21.57 29.01 11.35
N ARG A 670 20.69 29.38 10.44
CA ARG A 670 20.00 30.67 10.40
C ARG A 670 18.51 30.47 10.12
N ALA A 671 17.70 31.46 10.49
CA ALA A 671 16.35 31.56 9.97
C ALA A 671 16.42 31.84 8.46
N GLY A 672 15.60 31.16 7.67
CA GLY A 672 15.55 31.30 6.22
C GLY A 672 14.19 31.72 5.69
N ARG A 673 14.06 31.67 4.37
CA ARG A 673 12.80 31.75 3.62
C ARG A 673 12.73 30.57 2.67
N TRP A 674 11.53 30.04 2.49
CA TRP A 674 11.25 28.92 1.59
C TRP A 674 10.63 29.50 0.32
N ASP A 675 11.27 29.28 -0.82
CA ASP A 675 10.75 29.79 -2.09
C ASP A 675 9.48 28.99 -2.48
N GLY A 676 8.38 29.70 -2.78
CA GLY A 676 7.11 29.09 -3.21
C GLY A 676 6.01 29.00 -2.14
N ASP A 677 6.17 29.66 -0.98
CA ASP A 677 5.16 29.72 0.08
C ASP A 677 4.01 30.69 -0.28
N GLU A 678 2.90 30.15 -0.80
CA GLU A 678 1.57 30.73 -0.59
C GLU A 678 0.86 29.95 0.53
N ASP A 679 0.64 30.64 1.65
CA ASP A 679 -0.30 30.38 2.75
C ASP A 679 -0.34 28.97 3.37
N ASP A 680 0.57 28.70 4.34
CA ASP A 680 0.25 27.73 5.41
C ASP A 680 -1.02 28.16 6.20
N GLU A 681 -1.37 29.46 6.16
CA GLU A 681 -2.62 30.01 6.73
C GLU A 681 -3.88 29.58 5.96
N LYS A 682 -3.77 29.05 4.73
CA LYS A 682 -4.92 28.60 3.92
C LYS A 682 -5.52 27.28 4.44
N TYR A 683 -4.72 26.46 5.12
CA TYR A 683 -5.14 25.13 5.59
C TYR A 683 -5.39 25.17 7.10
N ALA A 684 -6.65 25.03 7.50
CA ALA A 684 -7.03 24.85 8.89
C ALA A 684 -6.70 23.42 9.34
N PHE A 685 -5.44 23.19 9.71
CA PHE A 685 -5.02 22.00 10.42
C PHE A 685 -5.82 21.90 11.73
N ARG A 686 -6.48 20.75 11.97
CA ARG A 686 -7.40 20.61 13.10
C ARG A 686 -6.66 20.84 14.41
N LYS A 687 -7.22 21.70 15.26
CA LYS A 687 -6.85 21.69 16.68
C LYS A 687 -7.28 20.32 17.25
N PRO A 688 -6.44 19.67 18.06
CA PRO A 688 -6.81 18.38 18.59
C PRO A 688 -8.08 18.45 19.42
N ASP A 689 -8.82 17.35 19.40
CA ASP A 689 -10.03 17.18 20.19
C ASP A 689 -9.71 17.39 21.68
N PRO A 690 -10.45 18.26 22.41
CA PRO A 690 -10.29 18.41 23.86
C PRO A 690 -10.39 17.08 24.64
N GLU A 691 -11.10 16.08 24.12
CA GLU A 691 -11.13 14.71 24.68
C GLU A 691 -9.77 14.01 24.53
N GLN A 692 -9.08 14.17 23.40
CA GLN A 692 -7.71 13.66 23.20
C GLN A 692 -6.70 14.38 24.11
N GLU A 693 -6.85 15.68 24.35
CA GLU A 693 -5.99 16.42 25.28
C GLU A 693 -6.07 15.83 26.70
N ARG A 694 -7.27 15.49 27.17
CA ARG A 694 -7.48 14.83 28.47
C ARG A 694 -6.94 13.40 28.55
N LEU A 695 -6.84 12.71 27.42
CA LEU A 695 -6.45 11.29 27.34
C LEU A 695 -4.94 11.06 27.09
N GLY A 696 -4.12 12.11 27.03
CA GLY A 696 -2.66 11.97 26.97
C GLY A 696 -1.97 12.76 25.86
N LEU A 697 -2.71 13.47 25.00
CA LEU A 697 -2.10 14.25 23.93
C LEU A 697 -1.21 15.40 24.43
N GLU A 698 -1.50 15.97 25.61
CA GLU A 698 -0.58 16.93 26.26
C GLU A 698 0.79 16.32 26.56
N ARG A 699 0.86 15.04 26.96
CA ARG A 699 2.12 14.33 27.24
C ARG A 699 2.95 14.11 25.98
N ILE A 700 2.26 13.81 24.87
CA ILE A 700 2.88 13.69 23.54
C ILE A 700 3.55 15.01 23.13
N ARG A 701 2.90 16.15 23.42
CA ARG A 701 3.39 17.50 23.10
C ARG A 701 4.57 17.95 23.95
N SER A 702 4.52 17.69 25.26
CA SER A 702 5.53 18.18 26.19
C SER A 702 6.84 17.38 26.14
N GLY A 703 6.86 16.22 25.47
CA GLY A 703 8.03 15.34 25.39
C GLY A 703 8.50 14.79 26.74
N SER A 704 7.68 14.93 27.79
CA SER A 704 8.06 14.60 29.16
C SER A 704 7.56 13.21 29.55
N SER A 705 8.47 12.23 29.64
CA SER A 705 8.19 11.01 30.41
C SER A 705 8.22 11.39 31.89
N SER A 706 7.18 11.05 32.65
CA SER A 706 7.11 11.38 34.08
C SER A 706 8.06 10.53 34.96
N SER A 707 8.93 9.70 34.36
CA SER A 707 9.70 8.66 35.06
C SER A 707 11.21 8.84 35.04
N GLY A 708 11.78 9.88 34.42
CA GLY A 708 13.23 10.15 34.46
C GLY A 708 14.13 9.07 33.81
N GLY A 709 13.54 8.06 33.16
CA GLY A 709 14.23 7.12 32.27
C GLY A 709 14.18 7.58 30.81
N GLN A 710 15.08 7.03 29.98
CA GLN A 710 14.96 7.18 28.51
C GLN A 710 13.60 6.66 28.06
N SER A 711 12.90 7.44 27.24
CA SER A 711 11.60 7.08 26.65
C SER A 711 11.77 5.89 25.72
N ILE A 712 10.77 5.00 25.64
CA ILE A 712 10.77 3.88 24.68
C ILE A 712 10.45 4.40 23.26
N LEU A 713 9.96 5.65 23.16
CA LEU A 713 9.65 6.33 21.90
C LEU A 713 10.90 6.88 21.19
N SER A 714 11.95 7.22 21.96
CA SER A 714 13.25 7.70 21.45
C SER A 714 14.22 6.57 21.19
#